data_AF-A0A177MZ20-F1
#
_entry.id   AF-A0A177MZ20-F1
#
_cell.length_a   1.000
_cell.length_b   1.000
_cell.length_c   1.000
_cell.angle_alpha   90.00
_cell.angle_beta   90.00
_cell.angle_gamma   90.00
#
_symmetry.space_group_name_H-M   'P 1'
#
loop_
_entity.id
_entity.type
_entity.pdbx_description
1 polymer ?
#
loop_
_entity_poly.entity_id
_entity_poly.type
_entity_poly.pdbx_seq_one_letter_code
_entity_poly.pdbx_strand_id
1 'polypeptide(L)'
;MNLRFYTVYLALLTFTEVAAAAENAAWNCEQGKNGEWTCLNEGQTSQATAQPKLISPKPATAVVQQIKPDVVPQVPEVQPAPVITQAPTAPIMTQEPVAQHVEVAPPSTEKLTAQVVPEAQKLHVRFSENEKPLLESAPSRAETSTRVAKNPGWNCQSGDENANWNCNLVGPDPKGEAKVAEESQSNSYWFTPAYNNQQERTFQALRSEFEQDPWQNCSSWSAKKTKRTTTSKEARETANTDVTADFSEVFDGEILNFAGNVDLTRADQHLLANKASYDTVADTMDAQGDVIYSEDTLAFSGNTASMSLGKDEARLRQSQFILAEAPFRGTADVVYRDNKSLSRYQEATFTSCPPGNQDWVAHASRIKINRETGLGSAKNAWLEFKGVPFIYTPYISFPTDNRRTSGLLAPSWANTQRNGFDISAPIYWNIAPNFDTTFTPRYLEKRGEMVRNKFRYLTEMSQGSLAGEYLPYDQLQDRSRYSASFKDNTQFTPRLSTATDLNYVSDDEYFNDLNNALGFQTNRFLPSSAYINYGRPDVAFSTSVHHYQSVDKSVTDSQMPYDILPRVNLNLNHSFDNMPVVLGMDNQYSHFYHSDLVNGQRFNVAPSVSLPLESSAGFLIPKITGQYTQYQLSNLTVPGQDSNISRMLPIISLDGGMAFEKDIHIGDSPYTHTLEPRAFYVYIPRKNQTNIPIFDTAAYDTTYYSLFRENNFSGMDRIQDANQVTLAGTSRLIDSKTGLEPLKLSLGQTIYFQNRTVDLDYLNDTFPTQTSTTSNFIGEVSGQITRSLSYLAGAQWDPVKNSFTRAQGGLKFRNQPDQIFDIGYRYRGNSPNNQYVNQSTISQSDASFRWPVAAGWYALGRWQYSFNFAKTTESFIGFEKENCCWRFRVIGRRYINGANTTNFLAPDAKPENAIFVQLELKGLTSFGNSVDQFLQTNLPGFHPAKYFED
;
A
#
# COMPACT_ATOMS: atom_id res chain seq x y z
N MET A 1 28.01 -38.69 11.57
CA MET A 1 27.60 -40.03 11.09
C MET A 1 26.45 -39.84 10.11
N ASN A 2 26.42 -40.56 8.99
CA ASN A 2 25.48 -40.27 7.90
C ASN A 2 24.07 -40.85 8.17
N LEU A 3 23.04 -40.06 7.88
CA LEU A 3 21.78 -40.53 7.31
C LEU A 3 21.25 -39.43 6.38
N ARG A 4 20.81 -39.81 5.18
CA ARG A 4 20.42 -38.89 4.10
C ARG A 4 18.91 -38.96 3.86
N PHE A 5 18.36 -37.83 3.41
CA PHE A 5 17.20 -37.67 2.51
C PHE A 5 16.43 -38.92 2.09
N TYR A 6 15.10 -38.90 2.29
CA TYR A 6 14.13 -39.16 1.22
C TYR A 6 12.76 -38.54 1.56
N THR A 7 11.98 -38.15 0.53
CA THR A 7 10.60 -37.59 0.56
C THR A 7 10.39 -36.33 1.42
N VAL A 8 9.93 -35.17 0.95
CA VAL A 8 9.15 -34.77 -0.24
C VAL A 8 7.71 -35.32 -0.27
N TYR A 9 6.81 -34.69 0.49
CA TYR A 9 5.52 -34.13 0.04
C TYR A 9 4.72 -33.54 1.23
N LEU A 10 3.94 -32.47 0.99
CA LEU A 10 3.14 -31.71 1.97
C LEU A 10 3.95 -31.07 3.13
N ALA A 11 3.51 -29.97 3.73
CA ALA A 11 2.70 -28.88 3.19
C ALA A 11 3.19 -27.56 3.80
N LEU A 12 2.76 -26.46 3.17
CA LEU A 12 2.98 -25.04 3.52
C LEU A 12 2.44 -24.72 4.96
N LEU A 13 2.47 -23.43 5.42
CA LEU A 13 1.57 -22.73 6.41
C LEU A 13 2.25 -22.11 7.73
N THR A 14 1.84 -21.09 8.59
CA THR A 14 0.71 -20.06 8.79
C THR A 14 0.65 -19.07 10.08
N PHE A 15 0.59 -17.74 10.43
CA PHE A 15 0.67 -16.25 10.16
C PHE A 15 0.80 -15.62 11.57
N THR A 16 1.46 -14.47 11.72
CA THR A 16 0.75 -13.17 11.83
C THR A 16 1.71 -12.05 11.39
N GLU A 17 1.13 -10.95 10.94
CA GLU A 17 1.82 -9.99 10.06
C GLU A 17 2.99 -9.22 10.70
N VAL A 18 4.09 -9.06 9.95
CA VAL A 18 4.89 -7.83 9.95
C VAL A 18 5.32 -7.44 8.53
N ALA A 19 5.34 -6.11 8.28
CA ALA A 19 5.99 -5.32 7.23
C ALA A 19 6.32 -5.94 5.85
N ALA A 20 5.72 -5.39 4.80
CA ALA A 20 6.32 -5.28 3.47
C ALA A 20 5.93 -3.92 2.84
N ALA A 21 6.92 -3.16 2.34
CA ALA A 21 6.69 -1.89 1.66
C ALA A 21 6.62 -2.09 0.14
N ALA A 22 5.47 -2.59 -0.32
CA ALA A 22 5.08 -2.68 -1.72
C ALA A 22 3.55 -2.60 -1.80
N GLU A 23 3.00 -2.05 -2.88
CA GLU A 23 1.57 -1.74 -2.99
C GLU A 23 0.69 -2.99 -2.85
N ASN A 24 0.00 -3.09 -1.71
CA ASN A 24 -0.90 -4.19 -1.40
C ASN A 24 -2.27 -3.95 -2.07
N ALA A 25 -2.33 -4.13 -3.39
CA ALA A 25 -3.58 -4.48 -4.05
C ALA A 25 -4.05 -5.83 -3.49
N ALA A 26 -5.06 -5.79 -2.60
CA ALA A 26 -5.73 -6.99 -2.10
C ALA A 26 -6.46 -7.67 -3.27
N TRP A 27 -6.40 -9.00 -3.32
CA TRP A 27 -7.11 -9.77 -4.34
C TRP A 27 -8.58 -9.93 -3.91
N ASN A 28 -9.43 -8.94 -4.18
CA ASN A 28 -10.88 -9.16 -4.10
C ASN A 28 -11.33 -9.84 -5.39
N CYS A 29 -11.49 -11.16 -5.38
CA CYS A 29 -11.79 -11.95 -6.58
C CYS A 29 -12.88 -12.99 -6.32
N GLU A 30 -13.86 -13.05 -7.22
CA GLU A 30 -14.87 -14.10 -7.25
C GLU A 30 -14.65 -15.02 -8.47
N GLN A 31 -14.81 -16.33 -8.27
CA GLN A 31 -14.73 -17.30 -9.35
C GLN A 31 -16.12 -17.54 -9.95
N GLY A 32 -16.26 -17.32 -11.26
CA GLY A 32 -17.49 -17.55 -12.00
C GLY A 32 -17.85 -19.04 -12.08
N LYS A 33 -19.11 -19.33 -12.42
CA LYS A 33 -19.61 -20.73 -12.58
C LYS A 33 -18.95 -21.51 -13.73
N ASN A 34 -18.13 -20.85 -14.55
CA ASN A 34 -17.26 -21.41 -15.58
C ASN A 34 -15.84 -21.73 -15.08
N GLY A 35 -15.52 -21.46 -13.80
CA GLY A 35 -14.19 -21.63 -13.21
C GLY A 35 -13.24 -20.44 -13.39
N GLU A 36 -13.69 -19.36 -14.03
CA GLU A 36 -12.88 -18.18 -14.37
C GLU A 36 -12.86 -17.13 -13.25
N TRP A 37 -11.69 -16.57 -12.93
CA TRP A 37 -11.52 -15.65 -11.81
C TRP A 37 -11.71 -14.20 -12.22
N THR A 38 -12.73 -13.54 -11.64
CA THR A 38 -13.01 -12.12 -11.83
C THR A 38 -12.46 -11.33 -10.64
N CYS A 39 -11.38 -10.58 -10.85
CA CYS A 39 -10.71 -9.80 -9.79
C CYS A 39 -11.01 -8.31 -9.90
N LEU A 40 -11.48 -7.70 -8.82
CA LEU A 40 -11.58 -6.24 -8.65
C LEU A 40 -10.40 -5.73 -7.81
N ASN A 41 -9.73 -4.69 -8.28
CA ASN A 41 -8.74 -3.94 -7.49
C ASN A 41 -9.45 -2.94 -6.58
N GLU A 42 -10.19 -3.41 -5.58
CA GLU A 42 -10.78 -2.53 -4.57
C GLU A 42 -9.71 -2.07 -3.57
N GLY A 43 -9.23 -0.84 -3.73
CA GLY A 43 -8.25 -0.21 -2.84
C GLY A 43 -8.82 0.20 -1.49
N GLN A 44 -9.14 -0.79 -0.63
CA GLN A 44 -9.66 -0.66 0.74
C GLN A 44 -10.71 0.46 0.91
N THR A 45 -11.90 0.24 0.33
CA THR A 45 -13.11 0.92 0.78
C THR A 45 -13.34 0.58 2.26
N SER A 46 -13.41 1.60 3.11
CA SER A 46 -13.76 1.40 4.52
C SER A 46 -15.14 0.77 4.61
N GLN A 47 -15.25 -0.42 5.23
CA GLN A 47 -16.54 -1.08 5.43
C GLN A 47 -17.42 -0.19 6.33
N ALA A 48 -18.32 0.55 5.70
CA ALA A 48 -19.34 1.32 6.41
C ALA A 48 -20.20 0.33 7.22
N THR A 49 -20.16 0.45 8.54
CA THR A 49 -20.94 -0.39 9.45
C THR A 49 -22.41 -0.32 9.04
N ALA A 50 -22.98 -1.45 8.63
CA ALA A 50 -24.33 -1.50 8.11
C ALA A 50 -25.31 -1.05 9.20
N GLN A 51 -25.87 0.16 9.05
CA GLN A 51 -26.85 0.68 9.99
C GLN A 51 -28.08 -0.25 9.98
N PRO A 52 -28.50 -0.79 11.15
CA PRO A 52 -29.69 -1.62 11.20
C PRO A 52 -30.91 -0.77 10.82
N LYS A 53 -31.58 -1.13 9.72
CA LYS A 53 -32.83 -0.47 9.31
C LYS A 53 -33.87 -0.64 10.41
N LEU A 54 -34.33 0.47 10.99
CA LEU A 54 -35.47 0.50 11.89
C LEU A 54 -36.74 0.08 11.13
N ILE A 55 -37.15 -1.18 11.30
CA ILE A 55 -38.41 -1.69 10.75
C ILE A 55 -39.54 -1.30 11.70
N SER A 56 -40.18 -0.16 11.44
CA SER A 56 -41.44 0.21 12.10
C SER A 56 -42.56 -0.74 11.65
N PRO A 57 -43.19 -1.51 12.55
CA PRO A 57 -44.21 -2.48 12.16
C PRO A 57 -45.54 -1.79 11.83
N LYS A 58 -46.14 -2.16 10.69
CA LYS A 58 -47.55 -1.87 10.38
C LYS A 58 -48.20 -3.14 9.80
N PRO A 59 -49.32 -3.62 10.34
CA PRO A 59 -49.80 -4.98 10.06
C PRO A 59 -50.62 -5.08 8.76
N ALA A 60 -50.47 -6.19 8.05
CA ALA A 60 -51.36 -6.59 6.97
C ALA A 60 -51.48 -8.13 6.86
N THR A 61 -52.66 -8.62 7.22
CA THR A 61 -53.45 -9.71 6.61
C THR A 61 -52.74 -10.89 5.92
N ALA A 62 -53.03 -12.11 6.42
CA ALA A 62 -52.63 -13.35 5.76
C ALA A 62 -53.45 -13.66 4.49
N VAL A 63 -52.81 -14.30 3.50
CA VAL A 63 -53.45 -15.02 2.40
C VAL A 63 -52.84 -16.41 2.31
N VAL A 64 -53.67 -17.45 2.22
CA VAL A 64 -53.25 -18.85 2.12
C VAL A 64 -53.50 -19.36 0.71
N GLN A 65 -52.51 -20.00 0.09
CA GLN A 65 -52.75 -21.01 -0.95
C GLN A 65 -51.67 -22.10 -0.92
N GLN A 66 -52.06 -23.32 -1.31
CA GLN A 66 -51.28 -24.55 -1.17
C GLN A 66 -50.72 -24.99 -2.53
N ILE A 67 -49.53 -25.61 -2.53
CA ILE A 67 -49.07 -26.50 -3.61
C ILE A 67 -48.57 -27.82 -2.98
N LYS A 68 -48.73 -28.93 -3.68
CA LYS A 68 -48.46 -30.30 -3.20
C LYS A 68 -46.96 -30.67 -3.22
N PRO A 69 -46.54 -31.66 -2.41
CA PRO A 69 -45.26 -32.37 -2.59
C PRO A 69 -45.39 -33.54 -3.59
N ASP A 70 -44.29 -33.90 -4.25
CA ASP A 70 -44.21 -35.09 -5.11
C ASP A 70 -43.05 -36.04 -4.73
N VAL A 71 -43.44 -37.30 -4.51
CA VAL A 71 -42.77 -38.61 -4.70
C VAL A 71 -41.22 -38.74 -4.61
N VAL A 72 -40.79 -39.68 -3.76
CA VAL A 72 -39.42 -40.25 -3.71
C VAL A 72 -39.38 -41.66 -4.32
N PRO A 73 -38.46 -41.98 -5.25
CA PRO A 73 -38.17 -43.35 -5.68
C PRO A 73 -37.25 -44.13 -4.71
N GLN A 74 -37.37 -45.45 -4.65
CA GLN A 74 -36.66 -46.31 -3.69
C GLN A 74 -35.33 -46.90 -4.19
N VAL A 75 -34.50 -47.34 -3.23
CA VAL A 75 -33.22 -48.06 -3.40
C VAL A 75 -33.45 -49.58 -3.47
N PRO A 76 -32.72 -50.33 -4.32
CA PRO A 76 -32.54 -51.78 -4.19
C PRO A 76 -31.32 -52.13 -3.31
N GLU A 77 -31.48 -53.14 -2.46
CA GLU A 77 -30.47 -53.71 -1.56
C GLU A 77 -29.80 -54.97 -2.17
N VAL A 78 -28.61 -55.41 -1.69
CA VAL A 78 -28.21 -56.84 -1.47
C VAL A 78 -26.72 -57.01 -1.04
N GLN A 79 -26.52 -57.32 0.25
CA GLN A 79 -25.62 -58.31 0.91
C GLN A 79 -24.08 -58.42 0.64
N PRO A 80 -23.27 -59.02 1.57
CA PRO A 80 -21.85 -58.66 1.74
C PRO A 80 -20.78 -59.79 1.85
N ALA A 81 -19.50 -59.36 1.93
CA ALA A 81 -18.31 -60.09 2.45
C ALA A 81 -17.71 -61.20 1.52
N PRO A 82 -16.42 -61.64 1.66
CA PRO A 82 -15.68 -61.89 2.91
C PRO A 82 -14.34 -61.13 3.10
N VAL A 83 -13.72 -61.34 4.27
CA VAL A 83 -12.38 -60.87 4.68
C VAL A 83 -11.35 -61.99 4.51
N ILE A 84 -10.10 -61.66 4.12
CA ILE A 84 -8.93 -62.53 4.31
C ILE A 84 -7.75 -61.70 4.86
N THR A 85 -7.13 -62.20 5.94
CA THR A 85 -5.89 -61.68 6.53
C THR A 85 -4.85 -62.79 6.62
N GLN A 86 -3.62 -62.53 6.16
CA GLN A 86 -2.43 -63.30 6.53
C GLN A 86 -1.21 -62.36 6.67
N ALA A 87 -0.20 -62.82 7.42
CA ALA A 87 0.90 -62.04 7.95
C ALA A 87 2.28 -62.71 7.57
N PRO A 88 3.44 -62.24 8.06
CA PRO A 88 4.70 -62.30 7.29
C PRO A 88 5.52 -63.60 7.44
N THR A 89 6.55 -63.72 6.58
CA THR A 89 7.63 -64.71 6.68
C THR A 89 8.99 -64.08 6.37
N ALA A 90 10.06 -64.57 6.98
CA ALA A 90 11.45 -64.14 6.81
C ALA A 90 12.42 -65.35 6.99
N PRO A 91 13.76 -65.21 7.12
CA PRO A 91 14.68 -64.93 6.00
C PRO A 91 15.90 -65.90 5.94
N ILE A 92 16.54 -66.11 4.76
CA ILE A 92 17.82 -66.86 4.65
C ILE A 92 18.82 -66.26 3.62
N MET A 93 19.85 -65.59 4.18
CA MET A 93 21.32 -65.65 3.93
C MET A 93 22.02 -65.71 2.53
N THR A 94 23.29 -65.22 2.56
CA THR A 94 24.51 -65.58 1.75
C THR A 94 24.64 -65.15 0.27
N GLN A 95 25.81 -64.73 -0.26
CA GLN A 95 27.08 -64.23 0.34
C GLN A 95 27.94 -63.41 -0.68
N GLU A 96 29.14 -62.98 -0.25
CA GLU A 96 30.16 -62.08 -0.86
C GLU A 96 30.87 -62.60 -2.14
N PRO A 97 31.61 -61.78 -2.95
CA PRO A 97 33.00 -61.38 -2.58
C PRO A 97 33.60 -60.03 -3.12
N VAL A 98 34.30 -59.31 -2.22
CA VAL A 98 35.71 -58.81 -2.27
C VAL A 98 36.30 -58.03 -3.50
N ALA A 99 36.70 -56.76 -3.22
CA ALA A 99 37.82 -55.94 -3.80
C ALA A 99 37.78 -55.52 -5.30
N GLN A 100 38.56 -54.53 -5.81
CA GLN A 100 39.77 -53.84 -5.31
C GLN A 100 39.90 -52.39 -5.89
N HIS A 101 40.72 -51.51 -5.29
CA HIS A 101 41.03 -50.14 -5.78
C HIS A 101 42.40 -50.06 -6.51
N VAL A 102 42.50 -49.26 -7.59
CA VAL A 102 43.73 -48.57 -8.04
C VAL A 102 43.34 -47.23 -8.71
N GLU A 103 44.22 -46.22 -8.62
CA GLU A 103 44.13 -44.86 -9.17
C GLU A 103 45.39 -44.57 -10.02
N VAL A 104 45.34 -43.68 -11.04
CA VAL A 104 46.47 -42.87 -11.59
C VAL A 104 46.00 -42.01 -12.80
N ALA A 105 46.68 -40.88 -13.05
CA ALA A 105 46.39 -39.92 -14.13
C ALA A 105 47.50 -39.85 -15.23
N PRO A 106 47.83 -38.71 -15.90
CA PRO A 106 47.53 -38.51 -17.32
C PRO A 106 48.76 -38.38 -18.25
N PRO A 107 48.59 -38.32 -19.59
CA PRO A 107 49.63 -37.93 -20.56
C PRO A 107 49.30 -36.65 -21.37
N SER A 108 50.26 -36.17 -22.18
CA SER A 108 50.26 -34.81 -22.76
C SER A 108 50.89 -34.66 -24.16
N THR A 109 50.33 -33.74 -24.96
CA THR A 109 50.97 -32.85 -25.98
C THR A 109 51.61 -33.38 -27.29
N GLU A 110 51.59 -32.49 -28.31
CA GLU A 110 52.38 -32.44 -29.58
C GLU A 110 51.98 -33.40 -30.75
N LYS A 111 52.14 -33.07 -32.06
CA LYS A 111 52.15 -31.83 -32.90
C LYS A 111 52.21 -32.23 -34.41
N LEU A 112 51.76 -31.38 -35.36
CA LEU A 112 52.43 -31.02 -36.66
C LEU A 112 51.50 -30.41 -37.78
N THR A 113 51.83 -29.20 -38.26
CA THR A 113 51.82 -28.61 -39.66
C THR A 113 50.74 -28.91 -40.74
N ALA A 114 50.36 -28.01 -41.68
CA ALA A 114 50.56 -26.53 -41.88
C ALA A 114 49.78 -25.93 -43.10
N GLN A 115 49.66 -24.57 -43.16
CA GLN A 115 49.26 -23.66 -44.30
C GLN A 115 47.78 -23.74 -44.81
N VAL A 116 47.10 -22.74 -45.44
CA VAL A 116 47.44 -21.52 -46.25
C VAL A 116 46.42 -20.33 -46.05
N VAL A 117 46.90 -19.10 -45.75
CA VAL A 117 46.59 -17.71 -46.28
C VAL A 117 45.15 -17.31 -46.80
N PRO A 118 44.59 -16.06 -46.60
CA PRO A 118 44.85 -14.97 -45.62
C PRO A 118 43.61 -14.24 -44.98
N GLU A 119 43.92 -13.58 -43.86
CA GLU A 119 43.40 -12.36 -43.19
C GLU A 119 42.39 -11.36 -43.83
N ALA A 120 41.57 -10.75 -42.96
CA ALA A 120 40.98 -9.42 -43.13
C ALA A 120 41.12 -8.59 -41.82
N GLN A 121 41.35 -7.27 -41.93
CA GLN A 121 41.95 -6.47 -40.85
C GLN A 121 40.97 -5.90 -39.80
N LYS A 122 41.44 -5.71 -38.57
CA LYS A 122 40.85 -4.81 -37.55
C LYS A 122 41.66 -3.52 -37.46
N LEU A 123 41.00 -2.37 -37.32
CA LEU A 123 41.66 -1.14 -36.88
C LEU A 123 41.65 -1.02 -35.35
N HIS A 124 42.78 -0.54 -34.81
CA HIS A 124 42.92 0.08 -33.50
C HIS A 124 43.82 1.31 -33.67
N VAL A 125 43.55 2.40 -32.95
CA VAL A 125 44.39 3.60 -32.93
C VAL A 125 44.76 3.90 -31.49
N ARG A 126 46.03 4.21 -31.24
CA ARG A 126 46.56 4.63 -29.93
C ARG A 126 46.82 6.14 -29.92
N PHE A 127 46.80 6.72 -28.73
CA PHE A 127 47.31 8.07 -28.48
C PHE A 127 48.85 8.11 -28.58
N SER A 128 49.38 9.30 -28.90
CA SER A 128 50.78 9.69 -28.77
C SER A 128 50.81 11.15 -28.28
N GLU A 129 51.85 11.53 -27.52
CA GLU A 129 51.89 12.81 -26.81
C GLU A 129 52.87 13.83 -27.43
N ASN A 130 52.57 15.12 -27.19
CA ASN A 130 53.44 16.30 -27.23
C ASN A 130 54.58 16.43 -28.25
N GLU A 131 54.44 17.43 -29.15
CA GLU A 131 55.26 18.65 -29.02
C GLU A 131 54.55 19.87 -29.64
N LYS A 132 54.96 21.10 -29.25
CA LYS A 132 54.42 22.39 -29.77
C LYS A 132 55.31 22.91 -30.90
N PRO A 133 54.75 23.65 -31.89
CA PRO A 133 54.95 25.10 -31.80
C PRO A 133 53.85 26.01 -32.38
N LEU A 134 53.82 27.23 -31.82
CA LEU A 134 53.44 28.53 -32.41
C LEU A 134 51.97 28.84 -32.82
N LEU A 135 51.68 30.15 -32.77
CA LEU A 135 50.41 30.76 -33.15
C LEU A 135 50.46 31.19 -34.62
N GLU A 136 49.34 31.07 -35.32
CA GLU A 136 49.01 31.95 -36.45
C GLU A 136 47.53 32.34 -36.38
N SER A 137 47.20 33.59 -36.70
CA SER A 137 45.88 34.17 -36.45
C SER A 137 44.90 33.83 -37.57
N ALA A 138 43.82 33.11 -37.25
CA ALA A 138 42.72 32.89 -38.19
C ALA A 138 42.05 34.24 -38.58
N PRO A 139 41.78 34.48 -39.88
CA PRO A 139 41.17 35.73 -40.34
C PRO A 139 39.69 35.82 -39.92
N SER A 140 39.19 37.06 -39.79
CA SER A 140 37.77 37.32 -39.56
C SER A 140 36.93 36.81 -40.73
N ARG A 141 36.10 35.80 -40.47
CA ARG A 141 35.18 35.26 -41.48
C ARG A 141 34.04 36.26 -41.70
N ALA A 142 33.94 36.77 -42.93
CA ALA A 142 33.06 37.88 -43.27
C ALA A 142 31.58 37.63 -42.95
N GLU A 143 30.88 38.71 -42.58
CA GLU A 143 29.42 38.74 -42.40
C GLU A 143 28.72 38.31 -43.69
N THR A 144 28.27 37.06 -43.73
CA THR A 144 27.53 36.54 -44.87
C THR A 144 26.08 36.97 -44.71
N SER A 145 25.73 38.14 -45.24
CA SER A 145 24.42 38.77 -45.02
C SER A 145 23.27 37.83 -45.37
N THR A 146 22.47 37.48 -44.36
CA THR A 146 21.19 36.80 -44.55
C THR A 146 20.22 37.77 -45.24
N ARG A 147 20.09 37.64 -46.56
CA ARG A 147 19.01 38.29 -47.30
C ARG A 147 17.67 37.71 -46.85
N VAL A 148 17.10 38.31 -45.81
CA VAL A 148 15.68 38.12 -45.45
C VAL A 148 14.85 38.42 -46.70
N ALA A 149 14.08 37.44 -47.16
CA ALA A 149 13.14 37.64 -48.25
C ALA A 149 12.08 38.64 -47.77
N LYS A 150 12.01 39.81 -48.42
CA LYS A 150 11.01 40.83 -48.10
C LYS A 150 9.65 40.40 -48.63
N ASN A 151 8.96 39.57 -47.85
CA ASN A 151 7.58 39.20 -48.10
C ASN A 151 6.71 40.48 -48.17
N PRO A 152 5.84 40.62 -49.19
CA PRO A 152 4.99 41.80 -49.31
C PRO A 152 3.90 41.79 -48.23
N GLY A 153 3.72 42.92 -47.55
CA GLY A 153 2.77 43.08 -46.46
C GLY A 153 3.19 44.13 -45.42
N TRP A 154 2.33 44.31 -44.43
CA TRP A 154 2.55 45.18 -43.27
C TRP A 154 3.50 44.51 -42.27
N ASN A 155 4.71 45.03 -42.13
CA ASN A 155 5.65 44.59 -41.09
C ASN A 155 5.50 45.53 -39.89
N CYS A 156 4.86 45.03 -38.82
CA CYS A 156 4.58 45.79 -37.59
C CYS A 156 5.47 45.32 -36.44
N GLN A 157 6.05 46.27 -35.70
CA GLN A 157 6.72 46.04 -34.43
C GLN A 157 5.96 46.78 -33.31
N SER A 158 5.93 46.19 -32.11
CA SER A 158 5.40 46.88 -30.92
C SER A 158 6.33 48.05 -30.57
N GLY A 159 5.79 49.26 -30.44
CA GLY A 159 6.52 50.37 -29.83
C GLY A 159 6.54 50.23 -28.30
N ASP A 160 7.66 50.58 -27.67
CA ASP A 160 7.83 50.46 -26.22
C ASP A 160 6.92 51.42 -25.42
N GLU A 161 6.48 50.94 -24.27
CA GLU A 161 5.78 51.62 -23.16
C GLU A 161 4.47 52.39 -23.44
N ASN A 162 4.10 52.71 -24.70
CA ASN A 162 2.85 53.40 -25.05
C ASN A 162 2.13 52.85 -26.29
N ALA A 163 1.97 51.52 -26.34
CA ALA A 163 0.89 50.78 -27.01
C ALA A 163 0.57 51.09 -28.50
N ASN A 164 1.48 51.73 -29.24
CA ASN A 164 1.32 52.02 -30.67
C ASN A 164 2.23 51.10 -31.51
N TRP A 165 1.66 50.54 -32.58
CA TRP A 165 2.39 49.69 -33.51
C TRP A 165 3.16 50.53 -34.54
N ASN A 166 4.47 50.27 -34.66
CA ASN A 166 5.31 50.83 -35.72
C ASN A 166 5.23 49.91 -36.95
N CYS A 167 4.34 50.24 -37.88
CA CYS A 167 4.03 49.43 -39.06
C CYS A 167 4.60 50.05 -40.35
N ASN A 168 5.42 49.29 -41.08
CA ASN A 168 5.89 49.64 -42.42
C ASN A 168 5.33 48.66 -43.46
N LEU A 169 4.59 49.18 -44.45
CA LEU A 169 4.15 48.42 -45.61
C LEU A 169 5.33 48.24 -46.59
N VAL A 170 5.57 47.00 -47.02
CA VAL A 170 6.53 46.67 -48.07
C VAL A 170 5.77 45.95 -49.19
N GLY A 171 5.85 46.44 -50.43
CA GLY A 171 5.09 45.87 -51.55
C GLY A 171 3.60 46.26 -51.55
N PRO A 172 2.76 45.60 -52.37
CA PRO A 172 1.33 45.88 -52.44
C PRO A 172 0.58 45.44 -51.18
N ASP A 173 -0.47 46.19 -50.81
CA ASP A 173 -1.30 45.91 -49.64
C ASP A 173 -2.09 44.59 -49.79
N PRO A 174 -1.93 43.60 -48.87
CA PRO A 174 -2.57 42.29 -48.96
C PRO A 174 -4.07 42.27 -48.60
N LYS A 175 -4.73 43.42 -48.46
CA LYS A 175 -6.19 43.54 -48.26
C LYS A 175 -6.77 42.79 -47.04
N GLY A 176 -6.02 42.70 -45.94
CA GLY A 176 -6.55 42.35 -44.63
C GLY A 176 -6.31 40.92 -44.12
N GLU A 177 -5.67 40.03 -44.88
CA GLU A 177 -5.19 38.76 -44.33
C GLU A 177 -4.01 38.98 -43.37
N ALA A 178 -4.28 39.01 -42.07
CA ALA A 178 -3.26 39.06 -41.03
C ALA A 178 -2.54 37.71 -40.90
N LYS A 179 -1.31 37.61 -41.40
CA LYS A 179 -0.43 36.45 -41.21
C LYS A 179 0.47 36.70 -40.01
N VAL A 180 0.42 35.78 -39.03
CA VAL A 180 1.35 35.78 -37.89
C VAL A 180 2.76 35.59 -38.44
N ALA A 181 3.70 36.45 -38.02
CA ALA A 181 5.10 36.29 -38.39
C ALA A 181 5.63 34.96 -37.83
N GLU A 182 6.38 34.22 -38.64
CA GLU A 182 7.08 33.02 -38.17
C GLU A 182 8.10 33.45 -37.11
N GLU A 183 7.83 33.12 -35.84
CA GLU A 183 8.85 33.23 -34.79
C GLU A 183 10.03 32.33 -35.20
N SER A 184 11.20 32.95 -35.37
CA SER A 184 12.46 32.24 -35.63
C SER A 184 12.85 31.43 -34.38
N GLN A 185 12.26 30.25 -34.22
CA GLN A 185 12.54 29.38 -33.09
C GLN A 185 14.04 29.06 -33.07
N SER A 186 14.65 29.28 -31.91
CA SER A 186 16.04 28.88 -31.67
C SER A 186 16.14 27.36 -31.77
N ASN A 187 17.08 26.85 -32.58
CA ASN A 187 17.29 25.42 -32.82
C ASN A 187 17.89 24.69 -31.59
N SER A 188 17.17 24.69 -30.47
CA SER A 188 17.35 23.74 -29.39
C SER A 188 16.40 22.56 -29.59
N TYR A 189 16.95 21.43 -30.03
CA TYR A 189 16.26 20.13 -30.09
C TYR A 189 15.73 19.63 -28.73
N TRP A 190 16.06 20.31 -27.63
CA TRP A 190 15.73 19.92 -26.24
C TRP A 190 14.66 20.81 -25.59
N PHE A 191 14.13 21.80 -26.32
CA PHE A 191 13.04 22.69 -25.85
C PHE A 191 12.01 22.99 -26.94
N THR A 192 11.96 22.19 -28.01
CA THR A 192 10.97 22.33 -29.08
C THR A 192 9.62 21.79 -28.58
N PRO A 193 8.51 22.55 -28.62
CA PRO A 193 7.20 22.05 -28.19
C PRO A 193 6.74 20.85 -29.04
N ALA A 194 6.27 19.78 -28.39
CA ALA A 194 5.64 18.64 -29.05
C ALA A 194 4.32 19.01 -29.76
N TYR A 195 3.59 19.99 -29.19
CA TYR A 195 2.42 20.59 -29.81
C TYR A 195 2.68 22.05 -30.15
N ASN A 196 2.49 22.41 -31.42
CA ASN A 196 2.62 23.78 -31.89
C ASN A 196 1.38 24.63 -31.58
N ASN A 197 1.49 25.94 -31.78
CA ASN A 197 0.42 26.91 -31.47
C ASN A 197 -0.90 26.67 -32.23
N GLN A 198 -0.88 26.00 -33.38
CA GLN A 198 -2.11 25.65 -34.11
C GLN A 198 -2.76 24.38 -33.54
N GLN A 199 -1.96 23.37 -33.19
CA GLN A 199 -2.46 22.17 -32.52
C GLN A 199 -3.08 22.50 -31.15
N GLU A 200 -2.41 23.34 -30.35
CA GLU A 200 -2.98 23.80 -29.07
C GLU A 200 -4.29 24.59 -29.23
N ARG A 201 -4.48 25.32 -30.35
CA ARG A 201 -5.78 25.93 -30.68
C ARG A 201 -6.84 24.89 -31.03
N THR A 202 -6.50 23.88 -31.85
CA THR A 202 -7.41 22.75 -32.13
C THR A 202 -7.80 22.02 -30.85
N PHE A 203 -6.87 21.80 -29.92
CA PHE A 203 -7.17 21.18 -28.63
C PHE A 203 -8.07 22.05 -27.73
N GLN A 204 -8.01 23.39 -27.78
CA GLN A 204 -9.00 24.22 -27.07
C GLN A 204 -10.38 24.14 -27.73
N ALA A 205 -10.47 24.06 -29.07
CA ALA A 205 -11.73 23.87 -29.78
C ALA A 205 -12.36 22.49 -29.46
N LEU A 206 -11.58 21.40 -29.56
CA LEU A 206 -12.01 20.05 -29.16
C LEU A 206 -12.41 19.95 -27.67
N ARG A 207 -11.99 20.89 -26.82
CA ARG A 207 -12.38 20.95 -25.41
C ARG A 207 -13.70 21.68 -25.19
N SER A 208 -14.12 22.58 -26.07
CA SER A 208 -15.44 23.22 -26.03
C SER A 208 -16.58 22.33 -26.54
N GLU A 209 -16.26 21.21 -27.22
CA GLU A 209 -17.24 20.21 -27.67
C GLU A 209 -17.94 19.46 -26.52
N PHE A 210 -17.31 19.38 -25.35
CA PHE A 210 -17.86 18.66 -24.20
C PHE A 210 -18.70 19.57 -23.31
N GLU A 211 -19.91 19.11 -22.90
CA GLU A 211 -20.75 19.81 -21.91
C GLU A 211 -20.01 20.14 -20.60
N GLN A 212 -19.02 19.32 -20.23
CA GLN A 212 -18.24 19.42 -19.00
C GLN A 212 -16.75 19.25 -19.33
N ASP A 213 -15.94 20.23 -18.92
CA ASP A 213 -14.48 20.24 -19.14
C ASP A 213 -13.82 18.98 -18.54
N PRO A 214 -13.13 18.14 -19.35
CA PRO A 214 -12.45 16.93 -18.86
C PRO A 214 -11.45 17.17 -17.71
N TRP A 215 -10.90 18.38 -17.59
CA TRP A 215 -9.97 18.72 -16.51
C TRP A 215 -10.60 19.48 -15.34
N GLN A 216 -11.92 19.68 -15.30
CA GLN A 216 -12.62 20.45 -14.25
C GLN A 216 -12.29 19.93 -12.83
N ASN A 217 -12.38 18.61 -12.63
CA ASN A 217 -12.09 17.96 -11.35
C ASN A 217 -10.62 18.04 -10.92
N CYS A 218 -9.70 18.38 -11.83
CA CYS A 218 -8.28 18.52 -11.49
C CYS A 218 -7.96 19.78 -10.67
N SER A 219 -8.89 20.74 -10.62
CA SER A 219 -8.72 22.04 -9.99
C SER A 219 -8.87 22.04 -8.45
N SER A 220 -9.58 21.06 -7.87
CA SER A 220 -9.63 20.91 -6.42
C SER A 220 -9.93 19.46 -5.98
N TRP A 221 -9.11 18.94 -5.07
CA TRP A 221 -9.27 17.63 -4.43
C TRP A 221 -10.59 17.49 -3.62
N SER A 222 -11.24 18.61 -3.31
CA SER A 222 -12.53 18.68 -2.61
C SER A 222 -13.76 18.70 -3.53
N ALA A 223 -13.59 18.73 -4.86
CA ALA A 223 -14.72 18.66 -5.77
C ALA A 223 -15.42 17.30 -5.69
N LYS A 224 -16.75 17.29 -5.61
CA LYS A 224 -17.50 16.05 -5.85
C LYS A 224 -17.33 15.69 -7.32
N LYS A 225 -16.75 14.53 -7.62
CA LYS A 225 -16.72 13.97 -8.97
C LYS A 225 -18.16 13.81 -9.48
N THR A 226 -18.60 14.65 -10.40
CA THR A 226 -19.84 14.42 -11.15
C THR A 226 -19.62 13.22 -12.06
N LYS A 227 -20.42 12.16 -11.92
CA LYS A 227 -20.42 11.09 -12.94
C LYS A 227 -21.03 11.66 -14.21
N ARG A 228 -20.32 11.52 -15.33
CA ARG A 228 -20.86 11.85 -16.65
C ARG A 228 -21.98 10.86 -17.00
N THR A 229 -23.06 11.39 -17.54
CA THR A 229 -24.04 10.58 -18.27
C THR A 229 -23.48 10.34 -19.66
N THR A 230 -23.58 9.12 -20.18
CA THR A 230 -23.21 8.78 -21.56
C THR A 230 -24.45 8.28 -22.29
N THR A 231 -24.68 8.80 -23.49
CA THR A 231 -25.77 8.43 -24.38
C THR A 231 -25.68 6.95 -24.75
N SER A 232 -26.81 6.23 -24.68
CA SER A 232 -26.79 4.79 -24.90
C SER A 232 -26.61 4.42 -26.37
N LYS A 233 -26.09 3.22 -26.62
CA LYS A 233 -25.90 2.72 -27.98
C LYS A 233 -27.23 2.59 -28.73
N GLU A 234 -28.30 2.17 -28.06
CA GLU A 234 -29.65 2.09 -28.64
C GLU A 234 -30.19 3.47 -29.00
N ALA A 235 -29.89 4.52 -28.21
CA ALA A 235 -30.27 5.89 -28.52
C ALA A 235 -29.56 6.39 -29.79
N ARG A 236 -28.25 6.14 -29.93
CA ARG A 236 -27.50 6.47 -31.17
C ARG A 236 -27.99 5.69 -32.39
N GLU A 237 -28.37 4.42 -32.22
CA GLU A 237 -28.89 3.56 -33.31
C GLU A 237 -30.36 3.83 -33.69
N THR A 238 -31.12 4.56 -32.87
CA THR A 238 -32.52 4.93 -33.15
C THR A 238 -32.76 6.42 -33.41
N ALA A 239 -31.73 7.26 -33.25
CA ALA A 239 -31.79 8.67 -33.59
C ALA A 239 -31.75 8.91 -35.11
N ASN A 240 -32.50 9.92 -35.56
CA ASN A 240 -32.34 10.47 -36.90
C ASN A 240 -30.93 11.07 -37.07
N THR A 241 -30.51 11.22 -38.33
CA THR A 241 -29.33 12.02 -38.67
C THR A 241 -29.80 13.27 -39.37
N ASP A 242 -29.69 14.42 -38.71
CA ASP A 242 -30.02 15.70 -39.30
C ASP A 242 -28.76 16.27 -39.98
N VAL A 243 -28.94 16.79 -41.20
CA VAL A 243 -27.84 17.23 -42.08
C VAL A 243 -28.12 18.66 -42.55
N THR A 244 -27.15 19.55 -42.38
CA THR A 244 -27.16 20.89 -42.99
C THR A 244 -25.84 21.14 -43.73
N ALA A 245 -25.93 21.85 -44.86
CA ALA A 245 -24.80 22.21 -45.71
C ALA A 245 -25.24 23.34 -46.67
N ASP A 246 -24.30 24.10 -47.22
CA ASP A 246 -24.57 25.11 -48.25
C ASP A 246 -25.07 24.47 -49.56
N PHE A 247 -24.57 23.28 -49.89
CA PHE A 247 -24.92 22.51 -51.08
C PHE A 247 -25.12 21.03 -50.75
N SER A 248 -26.13 20.42 -51.35
CA SER A 248 -26.32 18.97 -51.37
C SER A 248 -26.64 18.48 -52.79
N GLU A 249 -26.16 17.28 -53.11
CA GLU A 249 -26.39 16.58 -54.37
C GLU A 249 -26.64 15.10 -54.08
N VAL A 250 -27.63 14.51 -54.74
CA VAL A 250 -28.00 13.10 -54.56
C VAL A 250 -27.98 12.41 -55.90
N PHE A 251 -27.09 11.43 -56.07
CA PHE A 251 -26.91 10.69 -57.32
C PHE A 251 -27.61 9.32 -57.22
N ASP A 252 -28.61 9.09 -58.07
CA ASP A 252 -29.48 7.91 -58.16
C ASP A 252 -30.13 7.43 -56.83
N GLY A 253 -30.04 8.24 -55.76
CA GLY A 253 -30.45 7.87 -54.40
C GLY A 253 -29.40 7.05 -53.64
N GLU A 254 -28.32 6.64 -54.30
CA GLU A 254 -27.28 5.75 -53.75
C GLU A 254 -26.11 6.52 -53.13
N ILE A 255 -25.74 7.67 -53.71
CA ILE A 255 -24.63 8.53 -53.24
C ILE A 255 -25.17 9.91 -52.82
N LEU A 256 -24.85 10.32 -51.60
CA LEU A 256 -25.27 11.55 -50.95
C LEU A 256 -24.06 12.46 -50.74
N ASN A 257 -23.94 13.55 -51.50
CA ASN A 257 -22.84 14.51 -51.43
C ASN A 257 -23.29 15.81 -50.73
N PHE A 258 -22.45 16.33 -49.84
CA PHE A 258 -22.65 17.59 -49.12
C PHE A 258 -21.37 18.43 -49.19
N ALA A 259 -21.50 19.74 -49.41
CA ALA A 259 -20.37 20.65 -49.53
C ALA A 259 -20.68 22.06 -49.02
N GLY A 260 -19.68 22.69 -48.39
CA GLY A 260 -19.81 23.98 -47.73
C GLY A 260 -20.52 23.86 -46.39
N ASN A 261 -19.82 24.20 -45.30
CA ASN A 261 -20.33 24.22 -43.92
C ASN A 261 -21.19 22.98 -43.57
N VAL A 262 -20.68 21.77 -43.83
CA VAL A 262 -21.43 20.54 -43.56
C VAL A 262 -21.45 20.30 -42.05
N ASP A 263 -22.65 20.28 -41.49
CA ASP A 263 -22.94 19.97 -40.09
C ASP A 263 -23.91 18.78 -40.04
N LEU A 264 -23.50 17.75 -39.31
CA LEU A 264 -24.16 16.45 -39.19
C LEU A 264 -24.37 16.12 -37.71
N THR A 265 -25.62 15.95 -37.28
CA THR A 265 -25.97 15.59 -35.89
C THR A 265 -26.76 14.28 -35.82
N ARG A 266 -26.43 13.43 -34.84
CA ARG A 266 -27.14 12.18 -34.51
C ARG A 266 -27.01 11.87 -33.01
N ALA A 267 -28.10 12.06 -32.25
CA ALA A 267 -28.08 11.99 -30.79
C ALA A 267 -27.02 12.92 -30.18
N ASP A 268 -25.97 12.38 -29.53
CA ASP A 268 -24.82 13.13 -29.01
C ASP A 268 -23.65 13.24 -30.00
N GLN A 269 -23.74 12.58 -31.16
CA GLN A 269 -22.69 12.59 -32.18
C GLN A 269 -22.83 13.83 -33.07
N HIS A 270 -21.77 14.62 -33.18
CA HIS A 270 -21.66 15.78 -34.07
C HIS A 270 -20.47 15.62 -35.03
N LEU A 271 -20.61 16.07 -36.27
CA LEU A 271 -19.56 16.06 -37.28
C LEU A 271 -19.64 17.33 -38.13
N LEU A 272 -18.57 18.12 -38.12
CA LEU A 272 -18.34 19.28 -39.00
C LEU A 272 -17.32 18.93 -40.09
N ALA A 273 -17.55 19.38 -41.32
CA ALA A 273 -16.56 19.28 -42.41
C ALA A 273 -16.82 20.28 -43.55
N ASN A 274 -15.79 20.59 -44.33
CA ASN A 274 -15.94 21.39 -45.57
C ASN A 274 -16.68 20.62 -46.68
N LYS A 275 -16.56 19.28 -46.67
CA LYS A 275 -17.33 18.34 -47.51
C LYS A 275 -17.57 17.02 -46.77
N ALA A 276 -18.71 16.40 -47.04
CA ALA A 276 -18.97 15.01 -46.69
C ALA A 276 -19.65 14.28 -47.87
N SER A 277 -19.36 12.99 -48.03
CA SER A 277 -20.04 12.11 -49.01
C SER A 277 -20.35 10.77 -48.35
N TYR A 278 -21.56 10.25 -48.55
CA TYR A 278 -22.01 8.96 -48.04
C TYR A 278 -22.56 8.10 -49.18
N ASP A 279 -21.92 6.97 -49.42
CA ASP A 279 -22.33 5.93 -50.36
C ASP A 279 -23.08 4.84 -49.58
N THR A 280 -24.37 4.69 -49.88
CA THR A 280 -25.28 3.75 -49.22
C THR A 280 -25.15 2.30 -49.69
N VAL A 281 -24.44 2.05 -50.80
CA VAL A 281 -24.25 0.72 -51.38
C VAL A 281 -22.92 0.12 -50.93
N ALA A 282 -21.87 0.93 -50.87
CA ALA A 282 -20.60 0.58 -50.26
C ALA A 282 -20.63 0.68 -48.71
N ASP A 283 -21.63 1.36 -48.17
CA ASP A 283 -21.76 1.73 -46.75
C ASP A 283 -20.50 2.44 -46.23
N THR A 284 -20.11 3.49 -46.98
CA THR A 284 -18.89 4.28 -46.74
C THR A 284 -19.19 5.76 -46.66
N MET A 285 -18.68 6.41 -45.62
CA MET A 285 -18.77 7.84 -45.38
C MET A 285 -17.37 8.46 -45.36
N ASP A 286 -17.16 9.49 -46.17
CA ASP A 286 -15.92 10.27 -46.26
C ASP A 286 -16.20 11.74 -45.91
N ALA A 287 -15.39 12.32 -45.03
CA ALA A 287 -15.40 13.74 -44.67
C ALA A 287 -14.03 14.37 -44.94
N GLN A 288 -13.99 15.56 -45.53
CA GLN A 288 -12.77 16.18 -46.04
C GLN A 288 -12.73 17.69 -45.80
N GLY A 289 -11.57 18.17 -45.33
CA GLY A 289 -11.32 19.57 -45.00
C GLY A 289 -11.88 19.93 -43.63
N ASP A 290 -10.98 20.32 -42.73
CA ASP A 290 -11.28 20.83 -41.38
C ASP A 290 -12.29 19.98 -40.60
N VAL A 291 -12.14 18.66 -40.68
CA VAL A 291 -13.07 17.71 -40.06
C VAL A 291 -12.96 17.81 -38.54
N ILE A 292 -14.08 17.94 -37.86
CA ILE A 292 -14.22 17.86 -36.39
C ILE A 292 -15.36 16.87 -36.10
N TYR A 293 -15.13 15.92 -35.20
CA TYR A 293 -16.13 14.99 -34.68
C TYR A 293 -16.15 15.05 -33.16
N SER A 294 -17.34 15.00 -32.57
CA SER A 294 -17.54 15.03 -31.12
C SER A 294 -18.67 14.10 -30.69
N GLU A 295 -18.52 13.53 -29.48
CA GLU A 295 -19.51 12.74 -28.74
C GLU A 295 -19.19 12.82 -27.23
N ASP A 296 -20.09 12.35 -26.36
CA ASP A 296 -20.00 12.47 -24.88
C ASP A 296 -18.63 12.13 -24.24
N THR A 297 -17.87 11.23 -24.88
CA THR A 297 -16.59 10.70 -24.34
C THR A 297 -15.36 11.00 -25.19
N LEU A 298 -15.52 11.45 -26.44
CA LEU A 298 -14.45 11.55 -27.43
C LEU A 298 -14.70 12.73 -28.38
N ALA A 299 -13.69 13.57 -28.58
CA ALA A 299 -13.66 14.56 -29.65
C ALA A 299 -12.36 14.40 -30.45
N PHE A 300 -12.43 14.50 -31.78
CA PHE A 300 -11.25 14.52 -32.64
C PHE A 300 -11.38 15.50 -33.81
N SER A 301 -10.25 15.97 -34.33
CA SER A 301 -10.17 16.75 -35.56
C SER A 301 -9.10 16.18 -36.50
N GLY A 302 -9.24 16.37 -37.81
CA GLY A 302 -8.23 15.99 -38.80
C GLY A 302 -8.57 16.44 -40.23
N ASN A 303 -7.62 16.24 -41.15
CA ASN A 303 -7.76 16.74 -42.52
C ASN A 303 -8.75 15.92 -43.36
N THR A 304 -8.84 14.62 -43.08
CA THR A 304 -9.75 13.66 -43.73
C THR A 304 -10.14 12.57 -42.74
N ALA A 305 -11.44 12.25 -42.69
CA ALA A 305 -11.96 11.05 -42.06
C ALA A 305 -12.64 10.18 -43.13
N SER A 306 -12.35 8.89 -43.14
CA SER A 306 -12.94 7.90 -44.06
C SER A 306 -13.41 6.72 -43.21
N MET A 307 -14.64 6.25 -43.37
CA MET A 307 -15.18 5.14 -42.57
C MET A 307 -16.13 4.26 -43.37
N SER A 308 -16.04 2.94 -43.19
CA SER A 308 -16.99 1.96 -43.71
C SER A 308 -17.81 1.43 -42.53
N LEU A 309 -19.08 1.85 -42.45
CA LEU A 309 -19.90 1.68 -41.25
C LEU A 309 -20.15 0.18 -40.99
N GLY A 310 -20.62 -0.55 -41.99
CA GLY A 310 -20.89 -2.00 -41.95
C GLY A 310 -19.68 -2.90 -41.76
N LYS A 311 -18.45 -2.36 -41.71
CA LYS A 311 -17.22 -3.08 -41.33
C LYS A 311 -16.60 -2.59 -40.02
N ASP A 312 -17.06 -1.46 -39.48
CA ASP A 312 -16.38 -0.68 -38.45
C ASP A 312 -14.92 -0.30 -38.81
N GLU A 313 -14.58 -0.25 -40.10
CA GLU A 313 -13.28 0.20 -40.58
C GLU A 313 -13.25 1.73 -40.63
N ALA A 314 -12.18 2.38 -40.16
CA ALA A 314 -12.02 3.82 -40.31
C ALA A 314 -10.56 4.23 -40.48
N ARG A 315 -10.34 5.36 -41.17
CA ARG A 315 -9.02 5.95 -41.41
C ARG A 315 -9.08 7.47 -41.22
N LEU A 316 -8.34 7.95 -40.24
CA LEU A 316 -8.16 9.38 -39.97
C LEU A 316 -6.74 9.80 -40.40
N ARG A 317 -6.55 11.02 -40.89
CA ARG A 317 -5.22 11.60 -41.19
C ARG A 317 -5.02 12.94 -40.50
N GLN A 318 -3.80 13.16 -40.01
CA GLN A 318 -3.42 14.34 -39.22
C GLN A 318 -4.39 14.56 -38.04
N SER A 319 -4.66 13.47 -37.32
CA SER A 319 -5.66 13.47 -36.25
C SER A 319 -5.13 14.09 -34.97
N GLN A 320 -5.97 14.87 -34.32
CA GLN A 320 -5.81 15.37 -32.95
C GLN A 320 -7.03 14.92 -32.15
N PHE A 321 -6.89 14.45 -30.91
CA PHE A 321 -8.01 13.92 -30.13
C PHE A 321 -7.98 14.32 -28.66
N ILE A 322 -9.16 14.34 -28.04
CA ILE A 322 -9.36 14.39 -26.59
C ILE A 322 -10.28 13.21 -26.21
N LEU A 323 -9.82 12.37 -25.29
CA LEU A 323 -10.65 11.39 -24.59
C LEU A 323 -11.06 12.03 -23.26
N ALA A 324 -12.37 12.11 -23.01
CA ALA A 324 -12.91 12.81 -21.85
C ALA A 324 -13.00 11.93 -20.60
N GLU A 325 -13.29 10.63 -20.77
CA GLU A 325 -13.52 9.63 -19.70
C GLU A 325 -12.32 9.52 -18.76
N ALA A 326 -11.15 9.18 -19.31
CA ALA A 326 -9.86 9.42 -18.68
C ALA A 326 -9.22 10.62 -19.41
N PRO A 327 -9.10 11.81 -18.79
CA PRO A 327 -8.79 13.07 -19.47
C PRO A 327 -7.37 13.09 -20.07
N PHE A 328 -7.30 12.65 -21.32
CA PHE A 328 -6.09 12.55 -22.14
C PHE A 328 -6.31 13.25 -23.48
N ARG A 329 -5.23 13.81 -24.03
CA ARG A 329 -5.21 14.36 -25.40
C ARG A 329 -3.97 13.88 -26.14
N GLY A 330 -4.01 13.92 -27.47
CA GLY A 330 -2.88 13.49 -28.29
C GLY A 330 -3.06 13.73 -29.79
N THR A 331 -2.03 13.40 -30.56
CA THR A 331 -2.06 13.42 -32.02
C THR A 331 -1.63 12.08 -32.62
N ALA A 332 -1.95 11.86 -33.89
CA ALA A 332 -1.36 10.80 -34.72
C ALA A 332 -1.41 11.18 -36.20
N ASP A 333 -0.34 10.89 -36.95
CA ASP A 333 -0.25 11.19 -38.39
C ASP A 333 -1.32 10.43 -39.19
N VAL A 334 -1.53 9.16 -38.84
CA VAL A 334 -2.60 8.32 -39.39
C VAL A 334 -3.14 7.38 -38.30
N VAL A 335 -4.46 7.34 -38.15
CA VAL A 335 -5.17 6.32 -37.37
C VAL A 335 -5.84 5.37 -38.35
N TYR A 336 -5.67 4.07 -38.10
CA TYR A 336 -6.44 3.00 -38.71
C TYR A 336 -7.25 2.32 -37.61
N ARG A 337 -8.56 2.25 -37.78
CA ARG A 337 -9.44 1.30 -37.09
C ARG A 337 -9.67 0.17 -38.08
N ASP A 338 -9.14 -1.01 -37.75
CA ASP A 338 -9.18 -2.17 -38.65
C ASP A 338 -10.48 -3.00 -38.46
N ASN A 339 -11.23 -2.72 -37.39
CA ASN A 339 -12.57 -3.22 -37.04
C ASN A 339 -12.95 -2.68 -35.64
N LYS A 340 -14.02 -3.23 -35.05
CA LYS A 340 -14.51 -2.93 -33.69
C LYS A 340 -13.44 -2.93 -32.59
N SER A 341 -12.55 -3.94 -32.57
CA SER A 341 -11.62 -4.18 -31.46
C SER A 341 -10.19 -3.69 -31.72
N LEU A 342 -9.76 -3.65 -32.98
CA LEU A 342 -8.37 -3.37 -33.36
C LEU A 342 -8.19 -1.96 -33.95
N SER A 343 -7.27 -1.19 -33.38
CA SER A 343 -6.75 0.06 -33.96
C SER A 343 -5.22 0.15 -33.98
N ARG A 344 -4.70 0.94 -34.92
CA ARG A 344 -3.28 1.22 -35.15
C ARG A 344 -3.07 2.72 -35.36
N TYR A 345 -2.04 3.27 -34.74
CA TYR A 345 -1.69 4.69 -34.79
C TYR A 345 -0.25 4.81 -35.28
N GLN A 346 0.03 5.76 -36.17
CA GLN A 346 1.37 6.06 -36.71
C GLN A 346 1.82 7.43 -36.22
N GLU A 347 3.10 7.54 -35.81
CA GLU A 347 3.71 8.75 -35.22
C GLU A 347 2.76 9.44 -34.22
N ALA A 348 2.46 8.72 -33.14
CA ALA A 348 1.42 9.09 -32.17
C ALA A 348 2.01 9.72 -30.92
N THR A 349 1.29 10.69 -30.35
CA THR A 349 1.63 11.37 -29.10
C THR A 349 0.43 11.33 -28.14
N PHE A 350 0.67 11.36 -26.83
CA PHE A 350 -0.39 11.60 -25.84
C PHE A 350 0.12 12.25 -24.54
N THR A 351 -0.79 12.91 -23.82
CA THR A 351 -0.56 13.50 -22.48
C THR A 351 -1.87 13.56 -21.68
N SER A 352 -1.80 13.57 -20.35
CA SER A 352 -2.92 13.95 -19.47
C SER A 352 -2.96 15.45 -19.16
N CYS A 353 -2.03 16.24 -19.67
CA CYS A 353 -2.00 17.68 -19.44
C CYS A 353 -3.08 18.40 -20.26
N PRO A 354 -3.82 19.35 -19.66
CA PRO A 354 -4.87 20.09 -20.35
C PRO A 354 -4.30 20.92 -21.51
N PRO A 355 -5.13 21.29 -22.50
CA PRO A 355 -4.73 22.18 -23.60
C PRO A 355 -4.09 23.48 -23.07
N GLY A 356 -2.96 23.87 -23.64
CA GLY A 356 -2.07 24.93 -23.15
C GLY A 356 -0.99 24.47 -22.17
N ASN A 357 -1.00 23.22 -21.70
CA ASN A 357 0.08 22.61 -20.90
C ASN A 357 0.57 21.31 -21.56
N GLN A 358 1.87 21.23 -21.82
CA GLN A 358 2.54 20.04 -22.38
C GLN A 358 3.75 19.65 -21.52
N ASP A 359 3.58 19.72 -20.20
CA ASP A 359 4.67 19.49 -19.24
C ASP A 359 5.23 18.06 -19.25
N TRP A 360 4.44 17.10 -19.72
CA TRP A 360 4.92 15.79 -20.15
C TRP A 360 4.17 15.36 -21.41
N VAL A 361 4.85 14.64 -22.30
CA VAL A 361 4.23 13.98 -23.46
C VAL A 361 4.89 12.61 -23.65
N ALA A 362 4.08 11.63 -24.00
CA ALA A 362 4.51 10.31 -24.43
C ALA A 362 4.41 10.21 -25.95
N HIS A 363 5.47 9.76 -26.60
CA HIS A 363 5.62 9.66 -28.05
C HIS A 363 5.82 8.20 -28.45
N ALA A 364 5.29 7.76 -29.59
CA ALA A 364 5.55 6.43 -30.15
C ALA A 364 5.35 6.36 -31.67
N SER A 365 6.34 5.85 -32.40
CA SER A 365 6.28 5.74 -33.88
C SER A 365 5.16 4.81 -34.36
N ARG A 366 4.74 3.86 -33.51
CA ARG A 366 3.58 3.01 -33.78
C ARG A 366 2.93 2.52 -32.51
N ILE A 367 1.62 2.72 -32.39
CA ILE A 367 0.79 2.10 -31.35
C ILE A 367 -0.16 1.09 -32.01
N LYS A 368 -0.42 -0.04 -31.36
CA LYS A 368 -1.48 -1.00 -31.69
C LYS A 368 -2.29 -1.28 -30.44
N ILE A 369 -3.60 -1.08 -30.49
CA ILE A 369 -4.55 -1.38 -29.42
C ILE A 369 -5.48 -2.50 -29.91
N ASN A 370 -5.66 -3.55 -29.09
CA ASN A 370 -6.67 -4.57 -29.31
C ASN A 370 -7.54 -4.73 -28.04
N ARG A 371 -8.76 -4.19 -28.10
CA ARG A 371 -9.76 -4.20 -27.02
C ARG A 371 -10.27 -5.62 -26.70
N GLU A 372 -10.28 -6.52 -27.67
CA GLU A 372 -10.70 -7.91 -27.47
C GLU A 372 -9.72 -8.64 -26.54
N THR A 373 -8.41 -8.44 -26.76
CA THR A 373 -7.34 -9.01 -25.92
C THR A 373 -6.96 -8.15 -24.70
N GLY A 374 -7.47 -6.92 -24.59
CA GLY A 374 -7.13 -5.98 -23.51
C GLY A 374 -5.71 -5.44 -23.55
N LEU A 375 -5.07 -5.45 -24.73
CA LEU A 375 -3.64 -5.25 -24.90
C LEU A 375 -3.36 -4.08 -25.87
N GLY A 376 -2.71 -3.06 -25.32
CA GLY A 376 -2.00 -2.03 -26.04
C GLY A 376 -0.53 -2.38 -26.20
N SER A 377 0.09 -1.89 -27.27
CA SER A 377 1.53 -1.98 -27.46
C SER A 377 2.06 -0.81 -28.28
N ALA A 378 3.25 -0.32 -27.94
CA ALA A 378 3.91 0.80 -28.61
C ALA A 378 5.34 0.41 -29.02
N LYS A 379 5.82 0.98 -30.13
CA LYS A 379 7.20 0.82 -30.66
C LYS A 379 7.92 2.15 -30.73
N ASN A 380 9.22 2.11 -30.41
CA ASN A 380 10.08 3.29 -30.24
C ASN A 380 9.40 4.34 -29.35
N ALA A 381 8.86 3.90 -28.22
CA ALA A 381 8.13 4.76 -27.30
C ALA A 381 9.12 5.55 -26.43
N TRP A 382 8.88 6.84 -26.24
CA TRP A 382 9.68 7.67 -25.34
C TRP A 382 8.80 8.65 -24.56
N LEU A 383 9.27 9.01 -23.37
CA LEU A 383 8.63 9.97 -22.48
C LEU A 383 9.51 11.19 -22.33
N GLU A 384 8.89 12.37 -22.44
CA GLU A 384 9.52 13.63 -22.14
C GLU A 384 8.88 14.33 -20.95
N PHE A 385 9.68 15.13 -20.26
CA PHE A 385 9.22 16.03 -19.21
C PHE A 385 9.84 17.41 -19.46
N LYS A 386 9.02 18.44 -19.60
CA LYS A 386 9.43 19.83 -19.92
C LYS A 386 10.33 19.94 -21.17
N GLY A 387 10.05 19.14 -22.22
CA GLY A 387 10.83 19.08 -23.46
C GLY A 387 12.08 18.19 -23.40
N VAL A 388 12.38 17.58 -22.24
CA VAL A 388 13.56 16.73 -22.05
C VAL A 388 13.14 15.26 -22.09
N PRO A 389 13.57 14.46 -23.10
CA PRO A 389 13.36 13.02 -23.09
C PRO A 389 14.12 12.36 -21.93
N PHE A 390 13.43 11.54 -21.13
CA PHE A 390 14.01 10.92 -19.93
C PHE A 390 13.89 9.38 -19.90
N ILE A 391 12.95 8.80 -20.65
CA ILE A 391 12.82 7.34 -20.83
C ILE A 391 12.60 7.02 -22.31
N TYR A 392 13.25 5.97 -22.80
CA TYR A 392 13.01 5.35 -24.12
C TYR A 392 12.84 3.84 -23.97
N THR A 393 11.97 3.25 -24.79
CA THR A 393 11.87 1.80 -24.97
C THR A 393 11.60 1.43 -26.44
N PRO A 394 12.31 0.43 -27.01
CA PRO A 394 12.04 -0.02 -28.37
C PRO A 394 10.66 -0.70 -28.50
N TYR A 395 10.14 -1.28 -27.41
CA TYR A 395 8.83 -1.91 -27.35
C TYR A 395 8.27 -1.94 -25.93
N ILE A 396 7.00 -1.59 -25.76
CA ILE A 396 6.26 -1.74 -24.50
C ILE A 396 4.86 -2.27 -24.77
N SER A 397 4.39 -3.17 -23.91
CA SER A 397 3.00 -3.61 -23.81
C SER A 397 2.35 -3.02 -22.56
N PHE A 398 1.08 -2.65 -22.66
CA PHE A 398 0.30 -2.04 -21.58
C PHE A 398 -1.15 -2.56 -21.64
N PRO A 399 -1.88 -2.61 -20.51
CA PRO A 399 -3.28 -3.01 -20.50
C PRO A 399 -4.16 -1.88 -21.04
N THR A 400 -5.29 -2.22 -21.66
CA THR A 400 -6.30 -1.24 -22.13
C THR A 400 -7.59 -1.27 -21.30
N ASP A 401 -7.61 -2.09 -20.26
CA ASP A 401 -8.69 -2.28 -19.28
C ASP A 401 -8.08 -2.90 -18.01
N ASN A 402 -8.90 -3.39 -17.07
CA ASN A 402 -8.43 -3.92 -15.79
C ASN A 402 -7.71 -5.29 -15.86
N ARG A 403 -7.54 -5.89 -17.05
CA ARG A 403 -6.79 -7.14 -17.22
C ARG A 403 -5.30 -6.96 -16.92
N ARG A 404 -4.72 -7.91 -16.19
CA ARG A 404 -3.31 -7.92 -15.81
C ARG A 404 -2.43 -8.32 -17.01
N THR A 405 -1.42 -7.51 -17.33
CA THR A 405 -0.52 -7.75 -18.48
C THR A 405 0.94 -7.74 -18.04
N SER A 406 1.73 -8.67 -18.56
CA SER A 406 3.18 -8.73 -18.33
C SER A 406 3.90 -7.52 -18.96
N GLY A 407 4.94 -7.01 -18.30
CA GLY A 407 5.69 -5.84 -18.75
C GLY A 407 6.74 -5.35 -17.74
N LEU A 408 7.52 -4.35 -18.15
CA LEU A 408 8.40 -3.60 -17.28
C LEU A 408 7.56 -2.57 -16.49
N LEU A 409 7.63 -2.61 -15.16
CA LEU A 409 7.06 -1.58 -14.29
C LEU A 409 8.02 -0.39 -14.18
N ALA A 410 7.51 0.75 -13.73
CA ALA A 410 8.32 1.95 -13.55
C ALA A 410 9.52 1.69 -12.61
N PRO A 411 10.75 2.07 -13.01
CA PRO A 411 11.92 1.93 -12.16
C PRO A 411 11.85 2.87 -10.94
N SER A 412 12.36 2.38 -9.82
CA SER A 412 12.46 3.11 -8.56
C SER A 412 13.92 3.42 -8.23
N TRP A 413 14.18 4.52 -7.53
CA TRP A 413 15.53 4.92 -7.14
C TRP A 413 15.58 5.73 -5.85
N ALA A 414 16.74 5.72 -5.19
CA ALA A 414 17.09 6.57 -4.05
C ALA A 414 18.60 6.85 -4.04
N ASN A 415 19.02 7.87 -3.28
CA ASN A 415 20.42 8.03 -2.89
C ASN A 415 20.52 8.02 -1.36
N THR A 416 21.37 7.16 -0.80
CA THR A 416 21.52 6.96 0.64
C THR A 416 22.99 7.00 1.04
N GLN A 417 23.28 7.54 2.23
CA GLN A 417 24.65 7.55 2.73
C GLN A 417 25.26 6.15 2.85
N ARG A 418 24.44 5.15 3.20
CA ARG A 418 24.83 3.75 3.41
C ARG A 418 25.07 2.97 2.11
N ASN A 419 24.12 2.98 1.17
CA ASN A 419 24.19 2.15 -0.04
C ASN A 419 24.65 2.91 -1.30
N GLY A 420 24.73 4.24 -1.23
CA GLY A 420 24.94 5.10 -2.39
C GLY A 420 23.66 5.25 -3.21
N PHE A 421 23.82 5.37 -4.52
CA PHE A 421 22.74 5.27 -5.50
C PHE A 421 22.17 3.84 -5.53
N ASP A 422 20.87 3.73 -5.25
CA ASP A 422 20.06 2.51 -5.26
C ASP A 422 19.05 2.65 -6.40
N ILE A 423 19.02 1.71 -7.34
CA ILE A 423 18.07 1.68 -8.46
C ILE A 423 17.52 0.27 -8.64
N SER A 424 16.22 0.14 -8.90
CA SER A 424 15.62 -1.14 -9.28
C SER A 424 14.57 -1.01 -10.37
N ALA A 425 14.46 -2.03 -11.22
CA ALA A 425 13.60 -2.03 -12.42
C ALA A 425 12.71 -3.29 -12.42
N PRO A 426 11.52 -3.25 -11.79
CA PRO A 426 10.69 -4.44 -11.61
C PRO A 426 10.07 -4.93 -12.93
N ILE A 427 10.23 -6.22 -13.25
CA ILE A 427 9.61 -6.88 -14.39
C ILE A 427 8.45 -7.73 -13.87
N TYR A 428 7.22 -7.40 -14.25
CA TYR A 428 6.02 -8.15 -13.89
C TYR A 428 5.68 -9.18 -14.97
N TRP A 429 5.45 -10.41 -14.55
CA TRP A 429 5.01 -11.52 -15.39
C TRP A 429 3.71 -12.09 -14.83
N ASN A 430 2.60 -11.79 -15.51
CA ASN A 430 1.35 -12.51 -15.34
C ASN A 430 1.50 -13.91 -15.98
N ILE A 431 1.50 -14.96 -15.18
CA ILE A 431 1.70 -16.35 -15.62
C ILE A 431 0.32 -16.96 -15.96
N ALA A 432 -0.67 -16.73 -15.09
CA ALA A 432 -2.06 -17.10 -15.24
C ALA A 432 -2.93 -16.13 -14.43
N PRO A 433 -4.26 -16.02 -14.67
CA PRO A 433 -5.13 -15.09 -13.93
C PRO A 433 -5.01 -15.16 -12.40
N ASN A 434 -4.65 -16.34 -11.88
CA ASN A 434 -4.46 -16.64 -10.47
C ASN A 434 -3.01 -16.92 -10.03
N PHE A 435 -2.00 -16.67 -10.88
CA PHE A 435 -0.57 -16.83 -10.55
C PHE A 435 0.29 -15.76 -11.24
N ASP A 436 1.13 -15.04 -10.50
CA ASP A 436 2.08 -14.08 -11.09
C ASP A 436 3.43 -14.03 -10.37
N THR A 437 4.42 -13.42 -11.02
CA THR A 437 5.72 -13.14 -10.42
C THR A 437 6.25 -11.77 -10.82
N THR A 438 6.89 -11.08 -9.88
CA THR A 438 7.69 -9.88 -10.15
C THR A 438 9.16 -10.20 -9.94
N PHE A 439 9.97 -10.06 -10.99
CA PHE A 439 11.42 -10.17 -10.96
C PHE A 439 12.05 -8.78 -10.98
N THR A 440 12.73 -8.40 -9.91
CA THR A 440 13.25 -7.05 -9.68
C THR A 440 14.77 -7.09 -9.55
N PRO A 441 15.53 -6.90 -10.64
CA PRO A 441 16.94 -6.51 -10.54
C PRO A 441 17.07 -5.17 -9.81
N ARG A 442 18.08 -5.09 -8.96
CA ARG A 442 18.46 -3.90 -8.18
C ARG A 442 19.98 -3.75 -8.22
N TYR A 443 20.45 -2.53 -8.41
CA TYR A 443 21.86 -2.17 -8.28
C TYR A 443 22.04 -1.22 -7.09
N LEU A 444 23.02 -1.54 -6.25
CA LEU A 444 23.39 -0.77 -5.05
C LEU A 444 24.84 -0.31 -5.23
N GLU A 445 25.07 0.97 -5.50
CA GLU A 445 26.38 1.55 -5.86
C GLU A 445 27.54 1.05 -4.99
N LYS A 446 27.32 0.92 -3.68
CA LYS A 446 28.36 0.54 -2.70
C LYS A 446 28.39 -0.94 -2.35
N ARG A 447 27.45 -1.76 -2.85
CA ARG A 447 27.31 -3.18 -2.46
C ARG A 447 27.32 -4.17 -3.62
N GLY A 448 26.88 -3.77 -4.81
CA GLY A 448 26.78 -4.63 -5.99
C GLY A 448 25.34 -4.91 -6.46
N GLU A 449 25.18 -6.02 -7.17
CA GLU A 449 23.95 -6.42 -7.86
C GLU A 449 23.10 -7.36 -6.99
N MET A 450 21.80 -7.07 -6.89
CA MET A 450 20.84 -7.82 -6.08
C MET A 450 19.63 -8.19 -6.93
N VAL A 451 19.18 -9.44 -6.81
CA VAL A 451 17.93 -9.91 -7.43
C VAL A 451 16.89 -10.09 -6.34
N ARG A 452 15.67 -9.62 -6.61
CA ARG A 452 14.50 -9.84 -5.76
C ARG A 452 13.40 -10.49 -6.60
N ASN A 453 12.74 -11.51 -6.07
CA ASN A 453 11.57 -12.12 -6.69
C ASN A 453 10.39 -12.14 -5.70
N LYS A 454 9.19 -11.85 -6.20
CA LYS A 454 7.93 -12.05 -5.47
C LYS A 454 6.96 -12.81 -6.37
N PHE A 455 6.74 -14.07 -6.09
CA PHE A 455 5.68 -14.90 -6.67
C PHE A 455 4.40 -14.74 -5.84
N ARG A 456 3.23 -14.69 -6.48
CA ARG A 456 1.91 -14.63 -5.83
C ARG A 456 0.96 -15.64 -6.45
N TYR A 457 0.02 -16.15 -5.66
CA TYR A 457 -0.98 -17.11 -6.09
C TYR A 457 -2.35 -16.90 -5.44
N LEU A 458 -3.37 -17.39 -6.13
CA LEU A 458 -4.75 -17.53 -5.67
C LEU A 458 -5.31 -18.87 -6.15
N THR A 459 -6.16 -19.49 -5.34
CA THR A 459 -6.86 -20.76 -5.61
C THR A 459 -8.19 -20.74 -4.85
N GLU A 460 -9.06 -21.74 -5.08
CA GLU A 460 -10.37 -21.88 -4.41
C GLU A 460 -10.29 -21.88 -2.88
N MET A 461 -9.20 -22.39 -2.29
CA MET A 461 -9.00 -22.43 -0.84
C MET A 461 -7.94 -21.44 -0.36
N SER A 462 -6.91 -21.14 -1.16
CA SER A 462 -5.65 -20.55 -0.72
C SER A 462 -5.23 -19.34 -1.56
N GLN A 463 -4.93 -18.20 -0.93
CA GLN A 463 -4.21 -17.07 -1.52
C GLN A 463 -2.81 -16.95 -0.91
N GLY A 464 -1.78 -16.51 -1.61
CA GLY A 464 -0.44 -16.41 -1.00
C GLY A 464 0.66 -15.76 -1.83
N SER A 465 1.86 -15.71 -1.25
CA SER A 465 3.06 -15.21 -1.91
C SER A 465 4.35 -15.81 -1.34
N LEU A 466 5.27 -16.13 -2.22
CA LEU A 466 6.66 -16.46 -1.90
C LEU A 466 7.55 -15.29 -2.35
N ALA A 467 8.35 -14.74 -1.45
CA ALA A 467 9.35 -13.73 -1.76
C ALA A 467 10.76 -14.27 -1.44
N GLY A 468 11.70 -13.96 -2.32
CA GLY A 468 13.12 -14.32 -2.16
C GLY A 468 14.01 -13.20 -2.66
N GLU A 469 15.04 -12.88 -1.89
CA GLU A 469 16.03 -11.85 -2.23
C GLU A 469 17.44 -12.44 -2.16
N TYR A 470 18.30 -12.11 -3.12
CA TYR A 470 19.67 -12.61 -3.22
C TYR A 470 20.63 -11.52 -3.70
N LEU A 471 21.61 -11.18 -2.87
CA LEU A 471 22.79 -10.37 -3.17
C LEU A 471 24.00 -11.33 -3.14
N PRO A 472 24.57 -11.74 -4.30
CA PRO A 472 25.58 -12.79 -4.36
C PRO A 472 26.86 -12.45 -3.60
N TYR A 473 27.21 -11.17 -3.53
CA TYR A 473 28.41 -10.65 -2.89
C TYR A 473 28.17 -9.19 -2.49
N ASP A 474 28.05 -8.90 -1.19
CA ASP A 474 27.94 -7.55 -0.64
C ASP A 474 29.34 -6.95 -0.43
N GLN A 475 29.72 -5.99 -1.27
CA GLN A 475 31.05 -5.36 -1.28
C GLN A 475 31.44 -4.66 0.04
N LEU A 476 30.50 -4.36 0.95
CA LEU A 476 30.79 -3.78 2.27
C LEU A 476 30.93 -4.83 3.39
N GLN A 477 30.51 -6.07 3.13
CA GLN A 477 30.31 -7.10 4.14
C GLN A 477 31.05 -8.42 3.82
N ASP A 478 31.66 -8.53 2.63
CA ASP A 478 32.44 -9.68 2.13
C ASP A 478 31.71 -11.04 2.23
N ARG A 479 30.40 -11.03 1.93
CA ARG A 479 29.53 -12.22 2.02
C ARG A 479 28.33 -12.13 1.08
N SER A 480 27.80 -13.30 0.70
CA SER A 480 26.47 -13.40 0.10
C SER A 480 25.40 -13.09 1.15
N ARG A 481 24.33 -12.40 0.76
CA ARG A 481 23.23 -12.03 1.66
C ARG A 481 21.89 -12.31 1.00
N TYR A 482 20.93 -12.78 1.78
CA TYR A 482 19.67 -13.28 1.25
C TYR A 482 18.54 -13.24 2.27
N SER A 483 17.31 -13.19 1.79
CA SER A 483 16.12 -13.38 2.60
C SER A 483 15.09 -14.24 1.87
N ALA A 484 14.25 -14.92 2.65
CA ALA A 484 13.10 -15.66 2.17
C ALA A 484 11.89 -15.34 3.06
N SER A 485 10.73 -15.14 2.45
CA SER A 485 9.46 -14.97 3.12
C SER A 485 8.38 -15.77 2.40
N PHE A 486 7.59 -16.55 3.14
CA PHE A 486 6.45 -17.28 2.63
C PHE A 486 5.19 -16.87 3.38
N LYS A 487 4.16 -16.44 2.65
CA LYS A 487 2.86 -15.97 3.18
C LYS A 487 1.69 -16.63 2.43
N ASP A 488 0.55 -16.85 3.11
CA ASP A 488 -0.65 -17.51 2.56
C ASP A 488 -1.93 -17.13 3.36
N ASN A 489 -3.13 -17.44 2.88
CA ASN A 489 -4.34 -17.61 3.65
C ASN A 489 -5.19 -18.71 3.00
N THR A 490 -5.33 -19.83 3.72
CA THR A 490 -6.04 -21.04 3.31
C THR A 490 -7.27 -21.28 4.19
N GLN A 491 -8.43 -21.30 3.55
CA GLN A 491 -9.74 -21.55 4.15
C GLN A 491 -10.26 -22.93 3.71
N PHE A 492 -9.83 -24.00 4.38
CA PHE A 492 -10.24 -25.38 4.05
C PHE A 492 -11.76 -25.61 4.13
N THR A 493 -12.42 -24.95 5.09
CA THR A 493 -13.88 -24.87 5.19
C THR A 493 -14.25 -23.52 5.83
N PRO A 494 -15.51 -23.04 5.79
CA PRO A 494 -15.94 -21.84 6.52
C PRO A 494 -15.74 -21.86 8.05
N ARG A 495 -15.28 -22.99 8.62
CA ARG A 495 -14.98 -23.16 10.05
C ARG A 495 -13.55 -23.62 10.34
N LEU A 496 -12.70 -23.85 9.33
CA LEU A 496 -11.33 -24.34 9.50
C LEU A 496 -10.41 -23.56 8.55
N SER A 497 -9.46 -22.80 9.12
CA SER A 497 -8.56 -21.93 8.37
C SER A 497 -7.16 -21.83 8.97
N THR A 498 -6.24 -21.28 8.17
CA THR A 498 -4.80 -21.25 8.43
C THR A 498 -4.20 -20.22 7.44
N ALA A 499 -3.54 -19.13 7.87
CA ALA A 499 -2.95 -18.06 6.99
C ALA A 499 -1.49 -17.72 7.41
N THR A 500 -0.50 -17.17 6.64
CA THR A 500 0.98 -17.34 6.87
C THR A 500 1.95 -16.15 6.89
N ASP A 501 2.98 -16.33 7.75
CA ASP A 501 4.27 -15.63 7.82
C ASP A 501 5.37 -16.60 8.29
N LEU A 502 6.14 -17.16 7.35
CA LEU A 502 7.46 -17.77 7.60
C LEU A 502 8.52 -16.82 7.02
N ASN A 503 9.55 -16.50 7.79
CA ASN A 503 10.59 -15.54 7.39
C ASN A 503 11.98 -16.00 7.83
N TYR A 504 12.97 -15.75 6.98
CA TYR A 504 14.38 -16.02 7.24
C TYR A 504 15.27 -14.96 6.58
N VAL A 505 16.33 -14.54 7.26
CA VAL A 505 17.41 -13.69 6.71
C VAL A 505 18.79 -14.32 6.91
N SER A 506 19.75 -13.97 6.04
CA SER A 506 21.14 -14.43 6.14
C SER A 506 21.87 -13.94 7.39
N ASP A 507 21.45 -12.80 7.96
CA ASP A 507 22.17 -12.14 9.03
C ASP A 507 21.35 -11.04 9.73
N ASP A 508 21.68 -10.75 10.99
CA ASP A 508 21.01 -9.78 11.86
C ASP A 508 21.02 -8.34 11.32
N GLU A 509 21.92 -7.99 10.40
CA GLU A 509 22.00 -6.64 9.83
C GLU A 509 21.16 -6.48 8.55
N TYR A 510 20.59 -7.57 8.02
CA TYR A 510 20.00 -7.63 6.68
C TYR A 510 19.05 -6.45 6.36
N PHE A 511 18.01 -6.25 7.17
CA PHE A 511 17.04 -5.18 6.91
C PHE A 511 17.58 -3.77 7.18
N ASN A 512 18.50 -3.62 8.14
CA ASN A 512 19.10 -2.33 8.47
C ASN A 512 20.07 -1.84 7.37
N ASP A 513 20.59 -2.78 6.57
CA ASP A 513 21.44 -2.55 5.40
C ASP A 513 20.68 -2.46 4.07
N LEU A 514 19.79 -3.42 3.80
CA LEU A 514 19.26 -3.69 2.45
C LEU A 514 17.81 -3.26 2.24
N ASN A 515 17.06 -2.85 3.26
CA ASN A 515 15.71 -2.31 3.07
C ASN A 515 15.75 -0.97 2.28
N ASN A 516 14.62 -0.58 1.69
CA ASN A 516 14.45 0.76 1.13
C ASN A 516 14.52 1.78 2.27
N ALA A 517 15.34 2.84 2.16
CA ALA A 517 15.51 3.85 3.22
C ALA A 517 14.27 4.72 3.54
N LEU A 518 13.11 4.46 2.91
CA LEU A 518 11.79 4.92 3.36
C LEU A 518 11.13 3.99 4.39
N GLY A 519 11.44 2.70 4.37
CA GLY A 519 11.00 1.70 5.35
C GLY A 519 12.10 1.43 6.38
N PHE A 520 11.76 1.45 7.67
CA PHE A 520 12.70 1.14 8.74
C PHE A 520 12.20 -0.05 9.55
N GLN A 521 13.11 -0.95 9.99
CA GLN A 521 12.73 -2.03 10.90
C GLN A 521 12.62 -1.48 12.32
N THR A 522 11.39 -1.42 12.84
CA THR A 522 11.12 -1.11 14.25
C THR A 522 11.34 -2.29 15.19
N ASN A 523 11.49 -3.50 14.62
CA ASN A 523 11.47 -4.75 15.37
C ASN A 523 12.88 -5.32 15.47
N ARG A 524 13.26 -5.80 16.66
CA ARG A 524 14.54 -6.49 16.92
C ARG A 524 14.53 -7.98 16.57
N PHE A 525 13.34 -8.52 16.31
CA PHE A 525 13.10 -9.93 16.02
C PHE A 525 12.26 -10.08 14.75
N LEU A 526 12.58 -11.08 13.95
CA LEU A 526 11.86 -11.53 12.77
C LEU A 526 11.05 -12.78 13.14
N PRO A 527 9.71 -12.69 13.24
CA PRO A 527 8.89 -13.85 13.58
C PRO A 527 8.69 -14.79 12.38
N SER A 528 8.70 -16.08 12.66
CA SER A 528 8.14 -17.16 11.83
C SER A 528 7.02 -17.86 12.61
N SER A 529 5.90 -18.16 11.97
CA SER A 529 4.75 -18.76 12.67
C SER A 529 3.83 -19.62 11.80
N ALA A 530 3.31 -20.71 12.40
CA ALA A 530 2.27 -21.59 11.84
C ALA A 530 1.06 -21.70 12.81
N TYR A 531 -0.19 -21.81 12.33
CA TYR A 531 -1.44 -21.57 13.07
C TYR A 531 -2.59 -22.30 12.37
N ILE A 532 -3.37 -23.11 13.08
CA ILE A 532 -4.59 -23.72 12.57
C ILE A 532 -5.75 -23.33 13.48
N ASN A 533 -6.78 -22.71 12.91
CA ASN A 533 -7.93 -22.17 13.63
C ASN A 533 -9.19 -22.94 13.24
N TYR A 534 -9.97 -23.38 14.23
CA TYR A 534 -11.29 -23.98 14.05
C TYR A 534 -12.35 -23.28 14.92
N GLY A 535 -13.45 -22.86 14.30
CA GLY A 535 -14.45 -22.00 14.93
C GLY A 535 -15.90 -22.46 14.81
N ARG A 536 -16.62 -22.36 15.93
CA ARG A 536 -18.09 -22.31 16.05
C ARG A 536 -18.44 -21.22 17.09
N PRO A 537 -19.69 -20.72 17.16
CA PRO A 537 -20.06 -19.68 18.12
C PRO A 537 -19.64 -19.97 19.56
N ASP A 538 -19.87 -21.20 20.04
CA ASP A 538 -19.58 -21.61 21.41
C ASP A 538 -18.19 -22.23 21.63
N VAL A 539 -17.43 -22.49 20.55
CA VAL A 539 -16.20 -23.29 20.58
C VAL A 539 -15.14 -22.74 19.63
N ALA A 540 -14.04 -22.26 20.17
CA ALA A 540 -12.86 -21.83 19.43
C ALA A 540 -11.65 -22.71 19.77
N PHE A 541 -11.14 -23.45 18.79
CA PHE A 541 -9.87 -24.15 18.88
C PHE A 541 -8.83 -23.41 18.04
N SER A 542 -7.64 -23.17 18.58
CA SER A 542 -6.49 -22.71 17.78
C SER A 542 -5.21 -23.36 18.26
N THR A 543 -4.42 -23.89 17.33
CA THR A 543 -3.04 -24.29 17.60
C THR A 543 -2.10 -23.36 16.85
N SER A 544 -0.95 -23.01 17.43
CA SER A 544 0.10 -22.25 16.78
C SER A 544 1.49 -22.72 17.16
N VAL A 545 2.47 -22.48 16.29
CA VAL A 545 3.89 -22.55 16.55
C VAL A 545 4.53 -21.20 16.26
N HIS A 546 5.50 -20.82 17.07
CA HIS A 546 6.23 -19.55 16.94
C HIS A 546 7.72 -19.82 17.04
N HIS A 547 8.49 -19.20 16.14
CA HIS A 547 9.94 -19.13 16.17
C HIS A 547 10.39 -17.69 15.89
N TYR A 548 11.53 -17.29 16.44
CA TYR A 548 12.08 -15.94 16.30
C TYR A 548 13.53 -15.98 15.86
N GLN A 549 13.87 -15.20 14.83
CA GLN A 549 15.25 -14.90 14.44
C GLN A 549 15.62 -13.48 14.91
N SER A 550 16.87 -13.24 15.32
CA SER A 550 17.37 -11.89 15.57
C SER A 550 17.46 -11.06 14.28
N VAL A 551 17.14 -9.77 14.36
CA VAL A 551 17.49 -8.75 13.36
C VAL A 551 18.15 -7.53 14.02
N ASP A 552 18.86 -7.79 15.11
CA ASP A 552 19.65 -6.83 15.87
C ASP A 552 20.83 -7.55 16.56
N LYS A 553 22.05 -7.35 16.02
CA LYS A 553 23.32 -7.89 16.55
C LYS A 553 23.67 -7.55 18.00
N SER A 554 22.86 -6.72 18.69
CA SER A 554 22.99 -6.44 20.12
C SER A 554 22.13 -7.36 21.01
N VAL A 555 21.37 -8.29 20.41
CA VAL A 555 20.69 -9.40 21.08
C VAL A 555 21.69 -10.55 21.26
N THR A 556 21.76 -11.12 22.47
CA THR A 556 22.46 -12.40 22.73
C THR A 556 21.50 -13.57 22.71
N ASP A 557 21.99 -14.80 22.54
CA ASP A 557 21.14 -16.02 22.54
C ASP A 557 20.23 -16.10 23.78
N SER A 558 20.76 -15.83 24.97
CA SER A 558 20.03 -15.72 26.25
C SER A 558 19.00 -14.59 26.36
N GLN A 559 18.89 -13.71 25.36
CA GLN A 559 17.89 -12.64 25.23
C GLN A 559 16.85 -12.93 24.13
N MET A 560 16.94 -14.08 23.46
CA MET A 560 15.94 -14.49 22.47
C MET A 560 14.59 -14.80 23.14
N PRO A 561 13.46 -14.55 22.46
CA PRO A 561 12.17 -15.06 22.91
C PRO A 561 12.16 -16.60 22.84
N TYR A 562 11.42 -17.25 23.76
CA TYR A 562 11.16 -18.68 23.66
C TYR A 562 10.49 -19.04 22.34
N ASP A 563 10.97 -20.11 21.70
CA ASP A 563 10.19 -20.82 20.69
C ASP A 563 8.98 -21.47 21.38
N ILE A 564 7.82 -21.46 20.69
CA ILE A 564 6.57 -21.97 21.25
C ILE A 564 6.07 -23.10 20.35
N LEU A 565 6.26 -24.35 20.78
CA LEU A 565 6.29 -25.53 19.90
C LEU A 565 5.48 -26.73 20.44
N PRO A 566 4.14 -26.73 20.42
CA PRO A 566 3.23 -25.65 20.02
C PRO A 566 2.57 -24.96 21.24
N ARG A 567 1.78 -23.91 20.95
CA ARG A 567 0.64 -23.47 21.77
C ARG A 567 -0.65 -24.06 21.20
N VAL A 568 -1.55 -24.52 22.06
CA VAL A 568 -2.87 -25.06 21.70
C VAL A 568 -3.89 -24.47 22.66
N ASN A 569 -4.84 -23.70 22.15
CA ASN A 569 -5.98 -23.15 22.89
C ASN A 569 -7.26 -23.92 22.50
N LEU A 570 -8.12 -24.16 23.48
CA LEU A 570 -9.46 -24.69 23.27
C LEU A 570 -10.41 -23.94 24.20
N ASN A 571 -11.03 -22.88 23.69
CA ASN A 571 -11.88 -22.01 24.48
C ASN A 571 -13.35 -22.34 24.22
N LEU A 572 -14.13 -22.46 25.29
CA LEU A 572 -15.58 -22.59 25.26
C LEU A 572 -16.21 -21.28 25.74
N ASN A 573 -17.31 -20.86 25.13
CA ASN A 573 -18.08 -19.70 25.60
C ASN A 573 -19.55 -19.85 25.22
N HIS A 574 -20.41 -20.22 26.16
CA HIS A 574 -21.83 -20.48 25.91
C HIS A 574 -22.73 -19.51 26.69
N SER A 575 -23.66 -18.87 25.99
CA SER A 575 -24.69 -17.98 26.54
C SER A 575 -26.06 -18.63 26.41
N PHE A 576 -26.90 -18.54 27.45
CA PHE A 576 -28.24 -19.12 27.42
C PHE A 576 -29.31 -18.09 26.97
N ASP A 577 -30.10 -18.40 25.93
CA ASP A 577 -31.09 -17.47 25.36
C ASP A 577 -32.09 -16.89 26.38
N ASN A 578 -32.45 -17.69 27.40
CA ASN A 578 -33.49 -17.38 28.39
C ASN A 578 -32.94 -17.08 29.80
N MET A 579 -31.62 -16.90 29.96
CA MET A 579 -31.01 -16.63 31.26
C MET A 579 -29.75 -15.77 31.09
N PRO A 580 -29.56 -14.68 31.86
CA PRO A 580 -28.37 -13.83 31.77
C PRO A 580 -27.16 -14.50 32.46
N VAL A 581 -26.81 -15.71 32.04
CA VAL A 581 -25.65 -16.49 32.49
C VAL A 581 -24.81 -16.84 31.28
N VAL A 582 -23.50 -16.65 31.41
CA VAL A 582 -22.50 -17.04 30.41
C VAL A 582 -21.50 -17.99 31.06
N LEU A 583 -21.21 -19.11 30.39
CA LEU A 583 -20.26 -20.12 30.80
C LEU A 583 -19.03 -20.07 29.88
N GLY A 584 -17.92 -19.53 30.39
CA GLY A 584 -16.63 -19.51 29.69
C GLY A 584 -15.70 -20.60 30.18
N MET A 585 -14.82 -21.13 29.33
CA MET A 585 -13.72 -21.99 29.77
C MET A 585 -12.51 -21.78 28.86
N ASP A 586 -11.54 -20.99 29.34
CA ASP A 586 -10.28 -20.75 28.61
C ASP A 586 -9.28 -21.87 28.94
N ASN A 587 -8.85 -22.62 27.92
CA ASN A 587 -7.89 -23.71 28.10
C ASN A 587 -6.69 -23.51 27.16
N GLN A 588 -5.48 -23.71 27.68
CA GLN A 588 -4.25 -23.62 26.90
C GLN A 588 -3.24 -24.69 27.31
N TYR A 589 -2.68 -25.40 26.34
CA TYR A 589 -1.40 -26.09 26.44
C TYR A 589 -0.34 -25.27 25.69
N SER A 590 0.85 -25.11 26.24
CA SER A 590 2.00 -24.47 25.56
C SER A 590 3.29 -25.19 25.91
N HIS A 591 4.09 -25.56 24.91
CA HIS A 591 5.49 -25.95 25.12
C HIS A 591 6.41 -24.79 24.74
N PHE A 592 7.25 -24.37 25.68
CA PHE A 592 8.28 -23.36 25.53
C PHE A 592 9.66 -24.01 25.42
N TYR A 593 10.41 -23.64 24.39
CA TYR A 593 11.74 -24.14 24.09
C TYR A 593 12.76 -23.00 23.91
N HIS A 594 13.97 -23.23 24.41
CA HIS A 594 15.15 -22.37 24.32
C HIS A 594 16.41 -23.25 24.46
N SER A 595 17.55 -22.80 23.95
CA SER A 595 18.86 -23.43 24.17
C SER A 595 19.38 -23.17 25.59
N ASP A 596 19.51 -21.89 25.94
CA ASP A 596 20.21 -21.40 27.13
C ASP A 596 19.35 -21.35 28.41
N LEU A 597 18.02 -21.42 28.27
CA LEU A 597 17.07 -21.20 29.36
C LEU A 597 16.31 -22.48 29.72
N VAL A 598 15.56 -22.42 30.83
CA VAL A 598 14.73 -23.52 31.32
C VAL A 598 13.55 -23.77 30.38
N ASN A 599 13.37 -25.02 29.96
CA ASN A 599 12.32 -25.43 29.03
C ASN A 599 11.06 -25.89 29.77
N GLY A 600 9.88 -25.54 29.26
CA GLY A 600 8.62 -25.72 29.98
C GLY A 600 7.50 -26.31 29.13
N GLN A 601 6.64 -27.11 29.75
CA GLN A 601 5.30 -27.42 29.25
C GLN A 601 4.28 -26.90 30.26
N ARG A 602 3.39 -26.00 29.82
CA ARG A 602 2.34 -25.36 30.63
C ARG A 602 0.98 -25.85 30.17
N PHE A 603 0.16 -26.35 31.09
CA PHE A 603 -1.25 -26.66 30.88
C PHE A 603 -2.11 -25.78 31.78
N ASN A 604 -3.08 -25.06 31.22
CA ASN A 604 -3.96 -24.13 31.91
C ASN A 604 -5.42 -24.43 31.59
N VAL A 605 -6.28 -24.39 32.61
CA VAL A 605 -7.73 -24.60 32.52
C VAL A 605 -8.40 -23.55 33.41
N ALA A 606 -9.27 -22.72 32.83
CA ALA A 606 -9.95 -21.62 33.53
C ALA A 606 -11.46 -21.58 33.22
N PRO A 607 -12.27 -22.52 33.75
CA PRO A 607 -13.73 -22.39 33.78
C PRO A 607 -14.16 -21.14 34.53
N SER A 608 -15.17 -20.46 34.00
CA SER A 608 -15.76 -19.25 34.56
C SER A 608 -17.28 -19.21 34.37
N VAL A 609 -17.94 -18.52 35.28
CA VAL A 609 -19.37 -18.21 35.23
C VAL A 609 -19.51 -16.70 35.43
N SER A 610 -20.22 -16.03 34.54
CA SER A 610 -20.61 -14.63 34.71
C SER A 610 -22.11 -14.44 34.53
N LEU A 611 -22.64 -13.38 35.14
CA LEU A 611 -24.06 -13.03 35.11
C LEU A 611 -24.23 -11.58 34.60
N PRO A 612 -24.17 -11.33 33.28
CA PRO A 612 -24.30 -9.98 32.73
C PRO A 612 -25.72 -9.41 32.92
N LEU A 613 -25.87 -8.50 33.88
CA LEU A 613 -27.11 -7.76 34.12
C LEU A 613 -27.01 -6.38 33.44
N GLU A 614 -27.56 -6.26 32.26
CA GLU A 614 -27.43 -5.07 31.40
C GLU A 614 -28.77 -4.31 31.23
N SER A 615 -28.67 -2.98 31.08
CA SER A 615 -29.80 -2.08 30.86
C SER A 615 -29.35 -0.84 30.09
N SER A 616 -30.29 -0.05 29.56
CA SER A 616 -29.97 1.21 28.87
C SER A 616 -29.32 2.28 29.77
N ALA A 617 -29.42 2.16 31.10
CA ALA A 617 -28.85 3.12 32.06
C ALA A 617 -27.53 2.64 32.69
N GLY A 618 -27.09 1.41 32.42
CA GLY A 618 -25.92 0.81 33.06
C GLY A 618 -25.92 -0.72 33.10
N PHE A 619 -24.81 -1.28 33.58
CA PHE A 619 -24.54 -2.72 33.65
C PHE A 619 -23.97 -3.13 35.01
N LEU A 620 -24.16 -4.40 35.37
CA LEU A 620 -23.49 -5.06 36.50
C LEU A 620 -23.15 -6.50 36.13
N ILE A 621 -21.86 -6.84 36.13
CA ILE A 621 -21.33 -8.13 35.67
C ILE A 621 -20.44 -8.73 36.77
N PRO A 622 -21.01 -9.50 37.73
CA PRO A 622 -20.23 -10.41 38.55
C PRO A 622 -19.71 -11.59 37.69
N LYS A 623 -18.46 -11.99 37.95
CA LYS A 623 -17.80 -13.15 37.33
C LYS A 623 -16.96 -13.89 38.37
N ILE A 624 -16.98 -15.22 38.29
CA ILE A 624 -16.12 -16.12 39.09
C ILE A 624 -15.39 -17.05 38.12
N THR A 625 -14.07 -17.18 38.28
CA THR A 625 -13.20 -18.06 37.46
C THR A 625 -12.36 -18.94 38.38
N GLY A 626 -12.22 -20.23 38.05
CA GLY A 626 -11.33 -21.15 38.76
C GLY A 626 -10.14 -21.53 37.89
N GLN A 627 -9.04 -20.78 37.96
CA GLN A 627 -7.86 -21.01 37.11
C GLN A 627 -6.90 -22.02 37.73
N TYR A 628 -6.81 -23.20 37.11
CA TYR A 628 -5.77 -24.20 37.36
C TYR A 628 -4.64 -24.07 36.32
N THR A 629 -3.39 -24.17 36.75
CA THR A 629 -2.21 -24.15 35.87
C THR A 629 -1.17 -25.15 36.39
N GLN A 630 -0.73 -26.06 35.51
CA GLN A 630 0.31 -27.05 35.76
C GLN A 630 1.53 -26.76 34.88
N TYR A 631 2.73 -26.91 35.43
CA TYR A 631 4.00 -26.78 34.72
C TYR A 631 4.80 -28.08 34.87
N GLN A 632 5.40 -28.54 33.77
CA GLN A 632 6.48 -29.52 33.77
C GLN A 632 7.73 -28.84 33.19
N LEU A 633 8.83 -28.85 33.94
CA LEU A 633 10.07 -28.14 33.61
C LEU A 633 11.20 -29.12 33.29
N SER A 634 12.07 -28.71 32.37
CA SER A 634 13.24 -29.45 31.88
C SER A 634 14.35 -28.46 31.54
N ASN A 635 15.59 -28.91 31.35
CA ASN A 635 16.76 -28.02 31.21
C ASN A 635 16.89 -27.04 32.40
N LEU A 636 16.70 -27.55 33.63
CA LEU A 636 16.68 -26.72 34.85
C LEU A 636 18.01 -25.99 35.05
N THR A 637 17.98 -24.66 35.01
CA THR A 637 19.15 -23.79 35.19
C THR A 637 19.47 -23.50 36.66
N VAL A 638 18.52 -23.73 37.57
CA VAL A 638 18.68 -23.53 39.02
C VAL A 638 18.75 -24.88 39.75
N PRO A 639 19.86 -25.19 40.47
CA PRO A 639 19.99 -26.43 41.23
C PRO A 639 18.89 -26.59 42.29
N GLY A 640 18.21 -27.74 42.28
CA GLY A 640 17.16 -28.06 43.24
C GLY A 640 15.79 -27.45 42.95
N GLN A 641 15.58 -26.81 41.79
CA GLN A 641 14.26 -26.34 41.36
C GLN A 641 13.27 -27.50 41.14
N ASP A 642 12.02 -27.33 41.57
CA ASP A 642 10.93 -28.28 41.30
C ASP A 642 10.68 -28.42 39.79
N SER A 643 10.77 -29.64 39.26
CA SER A 643 10.45 -29.93 37.85
C SER A 643 8.95 -30.00 37.55
N ASN A 644 8.08 -29.93 38.57
CA ASN A 644 6.64 -30.13 38.41
C ASN A 644 5.85 -29.23 39.39
N ILE A 645 5.22 -28.16 38.89
CA ILE A 645 4.66 -27.08 39.72
C ILE A 645 3.17 -26.90 39.43
N SER A 646 2.35 -26.74 40.49
CA SER A 646 0.89 -26.57 40.37
C SER A 646 0.36 -25.29 41.03
N ARG A 647 -0.47 -24.56 40.28
CA ARG A 647 -1.18 -23.36 40.74
C ARG A 647 -2.68 -23.54 40.56
N MET A 648 -3.45 -23.09 41.54
CA MET A 648 -4.90 -23.00 41.49
C MET A 648 -5.27 -21.67 42.13
N LEU A 649 -6.09 -20.87 41.47
CA LEU A 649 -6.52 -19.55 41.92
C LEU A 649 -8.02 -19.35 41.62
N PRO A 650 -8.87 -19.08 42.63
CA PRO A 650 -10.14 -18.44 42.39
C PRO A 650 -9.90 -16.96 42.05
N ILE A 651 -10.48 -16.50 40.95
CA ILE A 651 -10.52 -15.10 40.52
C ILE A 651 -11.98 -14.68 40.59
N ILE A 652 -12.28 -13.66 41.39
CA ILE A 652 -13.61 -13.07 41.51
C ILE A 652 -13.52 -11.63 41.02
N SER A 653 -14.41 -11.25 40.11
CA SER A 653 -14.51 -9.87 39.63
C SER A 653 -15.96 -9.40 39.61
N LEU A 654 -16.14 -8.09 39.74
CA LEU A 654 -17.43 -7.41 39.66
C LEU A 654 -17.23 -6.08 38.92
N ASP A 655 -17.77 -6.00 37.71
CA ASP A 655 -17.72 -4.80 36.88
C ASP A 655 -19.08 -4.11 36.90
N GLY A 656 -19.13 -2.82 37.22
CA GLY A 656 -20.37 -2.05 37.30
C GLY A 656 -20.19 -0.65 36.72
N GLY A 657 -21.06 -0.27 35.80
CA GLY A 657 -21.03 1.03 35.16
C GLY A 657 -22.42 1.60 34.96
N MET A 658 -22.52 2.92 34.93
CA MET A 658 -23.77 3.64 34.63
C MET A 658 -23.52 4.66 33.51
N ALA A 659 -24.58 5.05 32.81
CA ALA A 659 -24.56 6.15 31.86
C ALA A 659 -25.61 7.18 32.28
N PHE A 660 -25.17 8.41 32.58
CA PHE A 660 -26.04 9.55 32.84
C PHE A 660 -25.91 10.53 31.69
N GLU A 661 -27.04 10.97 31.13
CA GLU A 661 -27.10 11.96 30.06
C GLU A 661 -27.93 13.17 30.50
N LYS A 662 -27.52 14.36 30.09
CA LYS A 662 -28.24 15.60 30.37
C LYS A 662 -27.99 16.64 29.28
N ASP A 663 -29.06 17.16 28.68
CA ASP A 663 -28.95 18.33 27.81
C ASP A 663 -28.69 19.60 28.63
N ILE A 664 -27.69 20.36 28.19
CA ILE A 664 -27.28 21.65 28.74
C ILE A 664 -27.10 22.66 27.62
N HIS A 665 -27.14 23.95 27.95
CA HIS A 665 -26.92 25.04 26.99
C HIS A 665 -25.69 25.82 27.43
N ILE A 666 -24.75 26.05 26.51
CA ILE A 666 -23.54 26.85 26.73
C ILE A 666 -23.54 27.95 25.68
N GLY A 667 -24.01 29.14 26.07
CA GLY A 667 -24.49 30.13 25.12
C GLY A 667 -25.69 29.61 24.32
N ASP A 668 -25.78 29.99 23.05
CA ASP A 668 -26.86 29.59 22.12
C ASP A 668 -26.67 28.17 21.52
N SER A 669 -25.69 27.42 22.01
CA SER A 669 -25.38 26.07 21.58
C SER A 669 -25.87 25.02 22.60
N PRO A 670 -26.78 24.12 22.20
CA PRO A 670 -27.17 22.97 23.01
C PRO A 670 -26.07 21.90 22.93
N TYR A 671 -25.79 21.29 24.07
CA TYR A 671 -24.87 20.17 24.19
C TYR A 671 -25.52 19.08 25.04
N THR A 672 -25.32 17.83 24.63
CA THR A 672 -25.63 16.68 25.47
C THR A 672 -24.38 16.34 26.27
N HIS A 673 -24.48 16.49 27.59
CA HIS A 673 -23.44 16.17 28.56
C HIS A 673 -23.63 14.74 29.04
N THR A 674 -22.62 13.88 28.89
CA THR A 674 -22.64 12.51 29.44
C THR A 674 -21.65 12.36 30.59
N LEU A 675 -22.02 11.50 31.55
CA LEU A 675 -21.19 11.09 32.67
C LEU A 675 -21.34 9.58 32.87
N GLU A 676 -20.24 8.86 32.65
CA GLU A 676 -20.13 7.41 32.73
C GLU A 676 -19.20 7.01 33.89
N PRO A 677 -19.70 6.91 35.13
CA PRO A 677 -18.92 6.35 36.24
C PRO A 677 -18.85 4.82 36.11
N ARG A 678 -17.69 4.24 36.43
CA ARG A 678 -17.46 2.79 36.45
C ARG A 678 -16.63 2.40 37.67
N ALA A 679 -17.07 1.34 38.34
CA ALA A 679 -16.38 0.71 39.45
C ALA A 679 -16.11 -0.76 39.12
N PHE A 680 -14.89 -1.23 39.35
CA PHE A 680 -14.49 -2.59 39.04
C PHE A 680 -13.71 -3.20 40.22
N TYR A 681 -14.28 -4.21 40.86
CA TYR A 681 -13.65 -4.95 41.95
C TYR A 681 -12.97 -6.23 41.43
N VAL A 682 -11.79 -6.54 41.97
CA VAL A 682 -11.10 -7.82 41.72
C VAL A 682 -10.55 -8.38 43.03
N TYR A 683 -10.79 -9.67 43.25
CA TYR A 683 -10.19 -10.48 44.31
C TYR A 683 -9.50 -11.72 43.74
N ILE A 684 -8.21 -11.87 44.06
CA ILE A 684 -7.38 -13.04 43.76
C ILE A 684 -6.48 -13.28 44.99
N PRO A 685 -6.55 -14.45 45.65
CA PRO A 685 -5.81 -14.69 46.89
C PRO A 685 -4.30 -14.80 46.63
N ARG A 686 -3.50 -14.42 47.64
CA ARG A 686 -2.04 -14.57 47.59
C ARG A 686 -1.64 -16.04 47.46
N LYS A 687 -0.87 -16.35 46.42
CA LYS A 687 -0.13 -17.61 46.27
C LYS A 687 1.27 -17.31 45.76
N ASN A 688 2.28 -17.89 46.42
CA ASN A 688 3.67 -17.78 45.99
C ASN A 688 3.82 -18.38 44.57
N GLN A 689 4.54 -17.67 43.71
CA GLN A 689 4.79 -18.00 42.30
C GLN A 689 6.28 -17.82 41.93
N THR A 690 7.18 -17.60 42.90
CA THR A 690 8.61 -17.37 42.62
C THR A 690 9.33 -18.57 42.01
N ASN A 691 8.87 -19.80 42.24
CA ASN A 691 9.44 -21.00 41.64
C ASN A 691 9.03 -21.23 40.17
N ILE A 692 8.04 -20.49 39.65
CA ILE A 692 7.56 -20.59 38.27
C ILE A 692 8.44 -19.68 37.37
N PRO A 693 9.12 -20.20 36.34
CA PRO A 693 9.84 -19.38 35.36
C PRO A 693 8.92 -18.42 34.59
N ILE A 694 9.50 -17.46 33.87
CA ILE A 694 8.75 -16.55 33.00
C ILE A 694 8.98 -16.98 31.54
N PHE A 695 7.90 -17.23 30.79
CA PHE A 695 7.92 -17.70 29.41
C PHE A 695 7.24 -16.72 28.44
N ASP A 696 5.96 -16.38 28.68
CA ASP A 696 5.17 -15.47 27.81
C ASP A 696 4.48 -14.32 28.59
N THR A 697 5.00 -14.07 29.80
CA THR A 697 4.46 -13.10 30.75
C THR A 697 5.33 -11.83 30.86
N ALA A 698 4.72 -10.69 30.53
CA ALA A 698 5.23 -9.34 30.75
C ALA A 698 4.13 -8.45 31.38
N ALA A 699 4.49 -7.30 31.96
CA ALA A 699 3.51 -6.37 32.50
C ALA A 699 2.79 -5.62 31.37
N TYR A 700 1.47 -5.46 31.48
CA TYR A 700 0.71 -4.61 30.55
C TYR A 700 1.05 -3.14 30.76
N ASP A 701 1.17 -2.41 29.64
CA ASP A 701 1.26 -0.96 29.64
C ASP A 701 0.00 -0.35 30.27
N THR A 702 0.16 0.35 31.40
CA THR A 702 -0.97 0.96 32.10
C THR A 702 -1.57 2.08 31.24
N THR A 703 -2.90 2.08 31.11
CA THR A 703 -3.73 3.06 30.38
C THR A 703 -5.08 3.18 31.09
N TYR A 704 -5.91 4.18 30.79
CA TYR A 704 -7.25 4.29 31.39
C TYR A 704 -8.05 2.97 31.29
N TYR A 705 -8.03 2.33 30.12
CA TYR A 705 -8.74 1.08 29.86
C TYR A 705 -8.09 -0.17 30.49
N SER A 706 -6.80 -0.14 30.85
CA SER A 706 -6.15 -1.30 31.49
C SER A 706 -6.53 -1.46 32.95
N LEU A 707 -7.05 -0.41 33.61
CA LEU A 707 -7.47 -0.44 35.02
C LEU A 707 -8.64 -1.42 35.28
N PHE A 708 -9.30 -1.89 34.22
CA PHE A 708 -10.43 -2.83 34.26
C PHE A 708 -10.03 -4.28 33.90
N ARG A 709 -8.76 -4.66 34.11
CA ARG A 709 -8.26 -6.03 33.87
C ARG A 709 -8.18 -6.83 35.18
N GLU A 710 -8.59 -8.10 35.12
CA GLU A 710 -8.45 -9.05 36.23
C GLU A 710 -6.98 -9.35 36.56
N ASN A 711 -6.10 -9.35 35.55
CA ASN A 711 -4.65 -9.51 35.69
C ASN A 711 -3.89 -8.38 34.97
N ASN A 712 -2.83 -7.86 35.61
CA ASN A 712 -1.95 -6.83 35.03
C ASN A 712 -0.77 -7.40 34.22
N PHE A 713 -0.67 -8.72 34.09
CA PHE A 713 0.37 -9.40 33.30
C PHE A 713 -0.23 -10.13 32.08
N SER A 714 0.54 -10.20 30.99
CA SER A 714 0.27 -11.11 29.87
C SER A 714 0.58 -12.56 30.24
N GLY A 715 0.20 -13.49 29.37
CA GLY A 715 0.52 -14.90 29.56
C GLY A 715 -0.16 -15.48 30.80
N MET A 716 0.44 -16.51 31.39
CA MET A 716 -0.10 -17.18 32.58
C MET A 716 0.96 -17.42 33.66
N ASP A 717 2.21 -16.97 33.51
CA ASP A 717 3.30 -17.29 34.44
C ASP A 717 3.25 -16.44 35.72
N ARG A 718 2.61 -15.26 35.66
CA ARG A 718 2.26 -14.43 36.81
C ARG A 718 0.77 -14.07 36.76
N ILE A 719 0.04 -14.46 37.79
CA ILE A 719 -1.31 -13.96 38.08
C ILE A 719 -1.21 -13.14 39.37
N GLN A 720 -1.61 -11.87 39.31
CA GLN A 720 -1.46 -10.92 40.42
C GLN A 720 -2.30 -11.31 41.65
N ASP A 721 -1.81 -10.99 42.85
CA ASP A 721 -2.59 -11.07 44.09
C ASP A 721 -3.42 -9.79 44.30
N ALA A 722 -4.67 -9.80 43.81
CA ALA A 722 -5.58 -8.67 43.87
C ALA A 722 -6.52 -8.69 45.10
N ASN A 723 -6.73 -7.53 45.70
CA ASN A 723 -7.93 -7.21 46.48
C ASN A 723 -8.12 -5.71 46.36
N GLN A 724 -8.87 -5.28 45.35
CA GLN A 724 -8.78 -3.92 44.83
C GLN A 724 -10.07 -3.45 44.16
N VAL A 725 -10.37 -2.16 44.29
CA VAL A 725 -11.41 -1.46 43.50
C VAL A 725 -10.75 -0.44 42.58
N THR A 726 -10.95 -0.57 41.28
CA THR A 726 -10.79 0.54 40.33
C THR A 726 -12.03 1.42 40.40
N LEU A 727 -11.82 2.72 40.63
CA LEU A 727 -12.83 3.77 40.45
C LEU A 727 -12.43 4.63 39.26
N ALA A 728 -13.39 4.90 38.38
CA ALA A 728 -13.17 5.71 37.20
C ALA A 728 -14.44 6.45 36.78
N GLY A 729 -14.28 7.48 35.96
CA GLY A 729 -15.36 8.11 35.24
C GLY A 729 -14.87 8.74 33.94
N THR A 730 -15.66 8.58 32.87
CA THR A 730 -15.54 9.39 31.67
C THR A 730 -16.69 10.38 31.61
N SER A 731 -16.41 11.64 31.28
CA SER A 731 -17.44 12.62 30.96
C SER A 731 -17.20 13.20 29.57
N ARG A 732 -18.26 13.38 28.79
CA ARG A 732 -18.23 13.94 27.43
C ARG A 732 -19.16 15.13 27.34
N LEU A 733 -18.79 16.10 26.52
CA LEU A 733 -19.63 17.19 26.06
C LEU A 733 -19.76 17.04 24.54
N ILE A 734 -20.98 16.82 24.05
CA ILE A 734 -21.26 16.55 22.63
C ILE A 734 -22.21 17.63 22.12
N ASP A 735 -21.85 18.31 21.02
CA ASP A 735 -22.68 19.31 20.37
C ASP A 735 -23.88 18.64 19.69
N SER A 736 -25.09 18.90 20.20
CA SER A 736 -26.33 18.26 19.76
C SER A 736 -26.78 18.72 18.35
N LYS A 737 -26.17 19.78 17.79
CA LYS A 737 -26.40 20.25 16.41
C LYS A 737 -25.36 19.71 15.42
N THR A 738 -24.09 19.63 15.82
CA THR A 738 -22.98 19.33 14.89
C THR A 738 -22.37 17.94 15.01
N GLY A 739 -22.65 17.22 16.11
CA GLY A 739 -22.10 15.90 16.44
C GLY A 739 -20.64 15.91 16.91
N LEU A 740 -20.06 17.08 17.15
CA LEU A 740 -18.67 17.22 17.62
C LEU A 740 -18.56 16.96 19.12
N GLU A 741 -17.46 16.32 19.54
CA GLU A 741 -17.09 16.12 20.95
C GLU A 741 -15.95 17.12 21.32
N PRO A 742 -16.23 18.39 21.66
CA PRO A 742 -15.20 19.37 22.02
C PRO A 742 -14.48 19.06 23.34
N LEU A 743 -15.07 18.24 24.21
CA LEU A 743 -14.44 17.79 25.45
C LEU A 743 -14.87 16.37 25.81
N LYS A 744 -13.88 15.51 26.01
CA LYS A 744 -13.96 14.22 26.70
C LYS A 744 -12.87 14.17 27.75
N LEU A 745 -13.23 13.81 28.97
CA LEU A 745 -12.34 13.71 30.12
C LEU A 745 -12.53 12.34 30.78
N SER A 746 -11.49 11.51 30.80
CA SER A 746 -11.44 10.22 31.48
C SER A 746 -10.48 10.30 32.68
N LEU A 747 -10.97 9.99 33.87
CA LEU A 747 -10.19 9.97 35.12
C LEU A 747 -10.34 8.59 35.79
N GLY A 748 -9.25 7.97 36.23
CA GLY A 748 -9.31 6.64 36.86
C GLY A 748 -8.12 6.31 37.77
N GLN A 749 -8.40 5.55 38.83
CA GLN A 749 -7.40 5.06 39.78
C GLN A 749 -7.88 3.75 40.44
N THR A 750 -6.95 2.83 40.72
CA THR A 750 -7.18 1.64 41.52
C THR A 750 -6.77 1.87 42.97
N ILE A 751 -7.61 1.45 43.91
CA ILE A 751 -7.36 1.42 45.36
C ILE A 751 -7.09 -0.03 45.75
N TYR A 752 -5.98 -0.27 46.44
CA TYR A 752 -5.53 -1.61 46.87
C TYR A 752 -5.76 -1.81 48.37
N PHE A 753 -6.52 -2.84 48.74
CA PHE A 753 -6.74 -3.23 50.14
C PHE A 753 -5.70 -4.23 50.65
N GLN A 754 -4.79 -4.70 49.78
CA GLN A 754 -3.67 -5.55 50.14
C GLN A 754 -2.41 -5.17 49.35
N ASN A 755 -1.24 -5.25 50.00
CA ASN A 755 0.05 -5.17 49.30
C ASN A 755 0.10 -6.25 48.21
N ARG A 756 0.64 -5.94 47.02
CA ARG A 756 0.85 -6.96 45.98
C ARG A 756 2.23 -7.58 46.15
N THR A 757 2.30 -8.89 45.98
CA THR A 757 3.47 -9.75 46.27
C THR A 757 3.96 -10.52 45.03
N VAL A 758 3.19 -10.54 43.95
CA VAL A 758 3.55 -11.15 42.66
C VAL A 758 4.12 -10.07 41.71
N ASP A 759 5.35 -10.24 41.24
CA ASP A 759 6.03 -9.34 40.27
C ASP A 759 6.92 -10.15 39.28
N LEU A 760 7.60 -9.45 38.38
CA LEU A 760 8.45 -9.99 37.30
C LEU A 760 9.95 -10.01 37.62
N ASP A 761 10.40 -9.33 38.68
CA ASP A 761 11.79 -9.33 39.09
C ASP A 761 12.16 -10.66 39.76
N TYR A 762 12.63 -11.61 38.96
CA TYR A 762 13.06 -12.94 39.38
C TYR A 762 14.55 -13.03 39.76
N LEU A 763 15.37 -12.02 39.42
CA LEU A 763 16.84 -12.15 39.50
C LEU A 763 17.48 -11.55 40.76
N ASN A 764 16.85 -10.56 41.40
CA ASN A 764 17.50 -9.85 42.51
C ASN A 764 17.29 -10.49 43.90
N ASP A 765 16.42 -11.50 44.03
CA ASP A 765 15.98 -12.17 45.28
C ASP A 765 15.27 -11.24 46.31
N THR A 766 15.53 -9.93 46.27
CA THR A 766 14.81 -8.89 47.00
C THR A 766 13.54 -8.47 46.26
N PHE A 767 12.48 -9.29 46.29
CA PHE A 767 11.17 -8.93 45.73
C PHE A 767 10.58 -7.70 46.46
N PRO A 768 10.46 -6.52 45.83
CA PRO A 768 9.92 -5.35 46.49
C PRO A 768 8.39 -5.46 46.56
N THR A 769 7.88 -5.98 47.68
CA THR A 769 6.43 -6.06 47.94
C THR A 769 5.79 -4.68 47.70
N GLN A 770 4.85 -4.62 46.77
CA GLN A 770 4.25 -3.36 46.31
C GLN A 770 3.22 -2.89 47.34
N THR A 771 3.69 -2.07 48.29
CA THR A 771 2.96 -1.54 49.44
C THR A 771 2.09 -0.31 49.14
N SER A 772 2.05 0.18 47.89
CA SER A 772 1.20 1.33 47.56
C SER A 772 -0.28 0.98 47.79
N THR A 773 -1.00 1.89 48.45
CA THR A 773 -2.46 1.78 48.70
C THR A 773 -3.29 2.17 47.48
N THR A 774 -2.65 2.77 46.48
CA THR A 774 -3.28 3.21 45.22
C THR A 774 -2.36 2.96 44.02
N SER A 775 -2.95 2.93 42.81
CA SER A 775 -2.24 2.96 41.54
C SER A 775 -1.78 4.38 41.20
N ASN A 776 -1.02 4.50 40.12
CA ASN A 776 -0.93 5.78 39.40
C ASN A 776 -2.34 6.30 39.13
N PHE A 777 -2.56 7.60 39.36
CA PHE A 777 -3.76 8.28 38.90
C PHE A 777 -3.63 8.57 37.41
N ILE A 778 -4.63 8.16 36.62
CA ILE A 778 -4.65 8.36 35.17
C ILE A 778 -5.69 9.41 34.83
N GLY A 779 -5.26 10.45 34.11
CA GLY A 779 -6.15 11.43 33.50
C GLY A 779 -5.87 11.57 32.01
N GLU A 780 -6.90 11.46 31.18
CA GLU A 780 -6.85 11.64 29.73
C GLU A 780 -7.94 12.66 29.33
N VAL A 781 -7.58 13.67 28.55
CA VAL A 781 -8.49 14.72 28.07
C VAL A 781 -8.28 14.95 26.57
N SER A 782 -9.36 15.00 25.80
CA SER A 782 -9.33 15.11 24.35
C SER A 782 -10.56 15.83 23.81
N GLY A 783 -10.50 16.33 22.58
CA GLY A 783 -11.69 16.80 21.89
C GLY A 783 -11.44 17.44 20.53
N GLN A 784 -12.53 17.75 19.84
CA GLN A 784 -12.57 18.47 18.56
C GLN A 784 -13.17 19.86 18.80
N ILE A 785 -12.30 20.86 18.98
CA ILE A 785 -12.70 22.27 19.23
C ILE A 785 -13.44 22.83 18.00
N THR A 786 -13.01 22.42 16.81
CA THR A 786 -13.72 22.65 15.55
C THR A 786 -13.58 21.41 14.66
N ARG A 787 -14.27 21.37 13.52
CA ARG A 787 -14.05 20.35 12.49
C ARG A 787 -12.60 20.27 12.00
N SER A 788 -11.82 21.35 12.18
CA SER A 788 -10.45 21.49 11.69
C SER A 788 -9.38 21.48 12.79
N LEU A 789 -9.74 21.43 14.08
CA LEU A 789 -8.79 21.49 15.20
C LEU A 789 -9.18 20.51 16.32
N SER A 790 -8.27 19.59 16.65
CA SER A 790 -8.42 18.64 17.74
C SER A 790 -7.20 18.60 18.65
N TYR A 791 -7.41 18.15 19.89
CA TYR A 791 -6.38 18.06 20.93
C TYR A 791 -6.50 16.75 21.70
N LEU A 792 -5.37 16.33 22.27
CA LEU A 792 -5.27 15.21 23.20
C LEU A 792 -4.13 15.47 24.18
N ALA A 793 -4.43 15.39 25.48
CA ALA A 793 -3.44 15.38 26.54
C ALA A 793 -3.75 14.25 27.52
N GLY A 794 -2.73 13.69 28.16
CA GLY A 794 -2.92 12.65 29.15
C GLY A 794 -1.70 12.48 30.05
N ALA A 795 -1.92 12.10 31.30
CA ALA A 795 -0.89 11.98 32.31
C ALA A 795 -1.15 10.79 33.24
N GLN A 796 -0.07 10.20 33.72
CA GLN A 796 -0.06 9.15 34.73
C GLN A 796 0.84 9.61 35.87
N TRP A 797 0.24 9.95 37.01
CA TRP A 797 0.95 10.45 38.20
C TRP A 797 1.05 9.34 39.25
N ASP A 798 2.26 9.03 39.68
CA ASP A 798 2.54 8.10 40.78
C ASP A 798 2.39 8.85 42.11
N PRO A 799 1.37 8.53 42.93
CA PRO A 799 1.11 9.23 44.19
C PRO A 799 2.14 8.94 45.28
N VAL A 800 2.92 7.85 45.17
CA VAL A 800 3.94 7.47 46.15
C VAL A 800 5.28 8.13 45.84
N LYS A 801 5.65 8.20 44.55
CA LYS A 801 6.87 8.90 44.09
C LYS A 801 6.66 10.39 43.81
N ASN A 802 5.42 10.88 43.93
CA ASN A 802 5.00 12.24 43.58
C ASN A 802 5.58 12.73 42.23
N SER A 803 5.49 11.89 41.20
CA SER A 803 6.08 12.16 39.89
C SER A 803 5.28 11.56 38.75
N PHE A 804 5.37 12.15 37.56
CA PHE A 804 4.74 11.58 36.38
C PHE A 804 5.55 10.39 35.87
N THR A 805 4.88 9.26 35.63
CA THR A 805 5.48 8.09 34.99
C THR A 805 5.30 8.13 33.48
N ARG A 806 4.17 8.69 33.01
CA ARG A 806 3.90 8.99 31.60
C ARG A 806 3.17 10.33 31.47
N ALA A 807 3.45 11.05 30.40
CA ALA A 807 2.65 12.20 29.98
C ALA A 807 2.67 12.33 28.45
N GLN A 808 1.59 12.84 27.87
CA GLN A 808 1.49 13.15 26.45
C GLN A 808 0.64 14.41 26.26
N GLY A 809 0.94 15.17 25.21
CA GLY A 809 0.16 16.32 24.77
C GLY A 809 0.30 16.47 23.26
N GLY A 810 -0.78 16.84 22.57
CA GLY A 810 -0.79 16.99 21.13
C GLY A 810 -1.94 17.86 20.62
N LEU A 811 -1.66 18.62 19.58
CA LEU A 811 -2.58 19.44 18.81
C LEU A 811 -2.51 19.00 17.35
N LYS A 812 -3.68 18.80 16.72
CA LYS A 812 -3.80 18.39 15.31
C LYS A 812 -4.74 19.32 14.57
N PHE A 813 -4.23 19.99 13.54
CA PHE A 813 -4.99 20.86 12.66
C PHE A 813 -5.14 20.23 11.27
N ARG A 814 -6.39 20.13 10.78
CA ARG A 814 -6.80 19.47 9.53
C ARG A 814 -7.95 20.23 8.88
N ASN A 815 -7.66 21.28 8.11
CA ASN A 815 -8.70 22.10 7.50
C ASN A 815 -9.15 21.60 6.11
N GLN A 816 -8.21 21.04 5.35
CA GLN A 816 -8.44 20.23 4.16
C GLN A 816 -7.35 19.13 4.12
N PRO A 817 -7.44 18.09 3.27
CA PRO A 817 -6.41 17.05 3.15
C PRO A 817 -5.00 17.58 2.79
N ASP A 818 -4.95 18.80 2.27
CA ASP A 818 -3.73 19.55 1.93
C ASP A 818 -3.19 20.45 3.05
N GLN A 819 -3.93 20.64 4.14
CA GLN A 819 -3.60 21.55 5.24
C GLN A 819 -3.47 20.77 6.54
N ILE A 820 -2.29 20.16 6.70
CA ILE A 820 -1.89 19.28 7.80
C ILE A 820 -0.88 20.03 8.67
N PHE A 821 -1.17 20.15 9.96
CA PHE A 821 -0.18 20.50 10.97
C PHE A 821 -0.43 19.70 12.25
N ASP A 822 0.60 19.03 12.75
CA ASP A 822 0.64 18.39 14.05
C ASP A 822 1.80 18.94 14.88
N ILE A 823 1.56 19.11 16.17
CA ILE A 823 2.61 19.22 17.17
C ILE A 823 2.25 18.39 18.39
N GLY A 824 3.21 17.64 18.91
CA GLY A 824 3.04 16.78 20.06
C GLY A 824 4.31 16.62 20.89
N TYR A 825 4.11 16.15 22.11
CA TYR A 825 5.14 15.82 23.07
C TYR A 825 4.75 14.50 23.76
N ARG A 826 5.72 13.60 23.95
CA ARG A 826 5.55 12.40 24.77
C ARG A 826 6.69 12.24 25.77
N TYR A 827 6.30 11.85 26.98
CA TYR A 827 7.16 11.54 28.10
C TYR A 827 6.83 10.15 28.66
N ARG A 828 7.86 9.33 28.88
CA ARG A 828 7.81 8.04 29.59
C ARG A 828 9.05 7.96 30.47
N GLY A 829 8.87 8.03 31.79
CA GLY A 829 9.95 7.78 32.76
C GLY A 829 10.40 6.33 32.75
N ASN A 830 11.54 6.05 33.40
CA ASN A 830 12.01 4.68 33.61
C ASN A 830 10.95 3.87 34.40
N SER A 831 10.58 2.70 33.88
CA SER A 831 9.74 1.74 34.61
C SER A 831 10.60 0.80 35.44
N PRO A 832 10.39 0.65 36.76
CA PRO A 832 11.19 -0.26 37.58
C PRO A 832 10.94 -1.73 37.25
N ASN A 833 9.78 -2.09 36.68
CA ASN A 833 9.39 -3.46 36.35
C ASN A 833 10.03 -3.99 35.04
N ASN A 834 11.08 -3.35 34.50
CA ASN A 834 11.79 -3.82 33.31
C ASN A 834 13.29 -3.46 33.36
N GLN A 835 14.03 -4.14 34.23
CA GLN A 835 15.47 -3.94 34.43
C GLN A 835 16.34 -4.56 33.32
N TYR A 836 15.80 -5.48 32.53
CA TYR A 836 16.49 -6.21 31.46
C TYR A 836 16.90 -5.34 30.26
N VAL A 837 16.32 -4.14 30.16
CA VAL A 837 16.77 -3.11 29.23
C VAL A 837 17.06 -1.87 30.06
N ASN A 838 18.24 -1.27 29.86
CA ASN A 838 18.54 0.10 30.32
C ASN A 838 17.67 1.10 29.52
N GLN A 839 16.37 1.09 29.77
CA GLN A 839 15.43 2.04 29.19
C GLN A 839 15.74 3.40 29.79
N SER A 840 16.42 4.25 29.02
CA SER A 840 16.39 5.68 29.29
C SER A 840 14.94 6.17 29.25
N THR A 841 14.62 7.14 30.09
CA THR A 841 13.46 8.01 29.91
C THR A 841 13.30 8.35 28.44
N ILE A 842 12.07 8.34 27.93
CA ILE A 842 11.72 8.96 26.65
C ILE A 842 11.16 10.33 26.97
N SER A 843 11.78 11.38 26.46
CA SER A 843 11.23 12.72 26.36
C SER A 843 11.52 13.20 24.95
N GLN A 844 10.47 13.47 24.19
CA GLN A 844 10.59 13.93 22.81
C GLN A 844 9.41 14.78 22.38
N SER A 845 9.68 15.72 21.47
CA SER A 845 8.67 16.36 20.65
C SER A 845 8.55 15.67 19.29
N ASP A 846 7.40 15.85 18.66
CA ASP A 846 7.13 15.51 17.28
C ASP A 846 6.36 16.67 16.65
N ALA A 847 6.82 17.21 15.53
CA ALA A 847 6.09 18.20 14.75
C ALA A 847 6.05 17.73 13.29
N SER A 848 4.87 17.76 12.67
CA SER A 848 4.69 17.32 11.28
C SER A 848 3.78 18.27 10.51
N PHE A 849 4.02 18.44 9.22
CA PHE A 849 3.20 19.30 8.38
C PHE A 849 3.18 18.89 6.89
N ARG A 850 2.09 19.25 6.22
CA ARG A 850 1.99 19.44 4.77
C ARG A 850 1.15 20.70 4.56
N TRP A 851 1.69 21.68 3.85
CA TRP A 851 1.09 23.01 3.75
C TRP A 851 1.27 23.61 2.34
N PRO A 852 0.22 24.18 1.73
CA PRO A 852 0.33 24.84 0.43
C PRO A 852 1.13 26.15 0.56
N VAL A 853 2.10 26.34 -0.32
CA VAL A 853 2.96 27.54 -0.36
C VAL A 853 2.51 28.49 -1.47
N ALA A 854 2.43 28.00 -2.71
CA ALA A 854 1.97 28.78 -3.86
C ALA A 854 1.60 27.88 -5.04
N ALA A 855 0.45 28.12 -5.70
CA ALA A 855 0.09 27.54 -7.00
C ALA A 855 0.36 26.02 -7.17
N GLY A 856 -0.04 25.19 -6.20
CA GLY A 856 0.19 23.73 -6.23
C GLY A 856 1.61 23.28 -5.81
N TRP A 857 2.45 24.18 -5.30
CA TRP A 857 3.60 23.81 -4.48
C TRP A 857 3.18 23.64 -3.02
N TYR A 858 3.58 22.53 -2.42
CA TYR A 858 3.40 22.21 -1.01
C TYR A 858 4.76 21.99 -0.35
N ALA A 859 4.94 22.55 0.83
CA ALA A 859 6.04 22.19 1.72
C ALA A 859 5.57 21.09 2.66
N LEU A 860 6.38 20.06 2.86
CA LEU A 860 6.10 18.96 3.78
C LEU A 860 7.31 18.62 4.64
N GLY A 861 7.07 18.09 5.83
CA GLY A 861 8.16 17.71 6.72
C GLY A 861 7.70 17.15 8.06
N ARG A 862 8.64 16.51 8.75
CA ARG A 862 8.52 16.06 10.13
C ARG A 862 9.82 16.32 10.87
N TRP A 863 9.73 16.66 12.15
CA TRP A 863 10.88 16.76 13.06
C TRP A 863 10.56 16.11 14.40
N GLN A 864 11.30 15.06 14.72
CA GLN A 864 11.20 14.29 15.96
C GLN A 864 12.51 14.48 16.77
N TYR A 865 12.42 15.20 17.88
CA TYR A 865 13.59 15.61 18.68
C TYR A 865 13.54 15.01 20.09
N SER A 866 14.62 14.37 20.53
CA SER A 866 14.73 13.84 21.90
C SER A 866 15.46 14.83 22.81
N PHE A 867 14.75 15.30 23.84
CA PHE A 867 15.30 16.23 24.83
C PHE A 867 16.37 15.57 25.71
N ASN A 868 16.23 14.28 26.02
CA ASN A 868 17.15 13.55 26.92
C ASN A 868 18.55 13.36 26.34
N PHE A 869 18.69 13.40 25.01
CA PHE A 869 19.97 13.27 24.30
C PHE A 869 20.31 14.52 23.48
N ALA A 870 19.52 15.59 23.61
CA ALA A 870 19.60 16.83 22.83
C ALA A 870 19.77 16.59 21.30
N LYS A 871 19.12 15.55 20.74
CA LYS A 871 19.34 15.10 19.36
C LYS A 871 18.05 14.90 18.57
N THR A 872 18.05 15.30 17.32
CA THR A 872 17.06 14.89 16.32
C THR A 872 17.17 13.38 16.11
N THR A 873 16.09 12.66 16.40
CA THR A 873 16.00 11.20 16.19
C THR A 873 15.59 10.86 14.77
N GLU A 874 14.66 11.64 14.23
CA GLU A 874 14.29 11.63 12.82
C GLU A 874 13.86 13.05 12.40
N SER A 875 14.18 13.41 11.16
CA SER A 875 13.63 14.57 10.48
C SER A 875 13.58 14.32 8.98
N PHE A 876 12.56 14.84 8.31
CA PHE A 876 12.63 15.08 6.87
C PHE A 876 12.01 16.42 6.51
N ILE A 877 12.49 16.97 5.41
CA ILE A 877 11.88 18.11 4.74
C ILE A 877 11.82 17.81 3.25
N GLY A 878 10.74 18.23 2.62
CA GLY A 878 10.55 18.05 1.20
C GLY A 878 9.62 19.09 0.60
N PHE A 879 9.63 19.13 -0.73
CA PHE A 879 8.66 19.88 -1.51
C PHE A 879 7.96 18.94 -2.48
N GLU A 880 6.67 19.19 -2.64
CA GLU A 880 5.78 18.52 -3.57
C GLU A 880 5.25 19.59 -4.54
N LYS A 881 5.42 19.37 -5.83
CA LYS A 881 4.78 20.17 -6.88
C LYS A 881 3.75 19.29 -7.56
N GLU A 882 2.49 19.69 -7.47
CA GLU A 882 1.36 18.98 -8.06
C GLU A 882 0.58 19.89 -9.01
N ASN A 883 0.09 19.32 -10.10
CA ASN A 883 -0.89 19.95 -10.99
C ASN A 883 -1.88 18.88 -11.50
N CYS A 884 -2.64 19.20 -12.56
CA CYS A 884 -3.62 18.30 -13.15
C CYS A 884 -3.03 16.97 -13.67
N CYS A 885 -1.80 16.98 -14.20
CA CYS A 885 -1.26 15.90 -15.02
C CYS A 885 0.05 15.28 -14.52
N TRP A 886 0.72 15.89 -13.54
CA TRP A 886 1.89 15.28 -12.88
C TRP A 886 2.02 15.71 -11.41
N ARG A 887 2.83 14.95 -10.68
CA ARG A 887 3.32 15.29 -9.35
C ARG A 887 4.83 15.01 -9.29
N PHE A 888 5.61 15.98 -8.80
CA PHE A 888 7.03 15.83 -8.54
C PHE A 888 7.29 16.02 -7.04
N ARG A 889 8.09 15.13 -6.45
CA ARG A 889 8.47 15.21 -5.03
C ARG A 889 9.97 15.11 -4.88
N VAL A 890 10.53 15.91 -3.99
CA VAL A 890 11.90 15.75 -3.48
C VAL A 890 11.85 15.76 -1.96
N ILE A 891 12.39 14.73 -1.32
CA ILE A 891 12.42 14.60 0.15
C ILE A 891 13.85 14.30 0.60
N GLY A 892 14.40 15.16 1.46
CA GLY A 892 15.62 14.89 2.22
C GLY A 892 15.27 14.35 3.61
N ARG A 893 15.66 13.11 3.92
CA ARG A 893 15.46 12.45 5.21
C ARG A 893 16.79 12.33 5.97
N ARG A 894 16.75 12.55 7.28
CA ARG A 894 17.84 12.33 8.23
C ARG A 894 17.32 11.57 9.45
N TYR A 895 17.88 10.41 9.74
CA TYR A 895 17.36 9.48 10.75
C TYR A 895 18.48 8.69 11.43
N ILE A 896 18.26 8.19 12.65
CA ILE A 896 19.20 7.30 13.33
C ILE A 896 18.90 5.85 12.91
N ASN A 897 19.90 5.16 12.33
CA ASN A 897 19.81 3.74 11.94
C ASN A 897 20.48 2.84 12.99
N GLY A 898 19.83 1.72 13.33
CA GLY A 898 20.30 0.76 14.34
C GLY A 898 21.62 0.07 13.96
N ALA A 899 21.85 -0.29 12.70
CA ALA A 899 23.01 -1.11 12.31
C ALA A 899 24.37 -0.51 12.72
N ASN A 900 24.52 0.82 12.73
CA ASN A 900 25.78 1.47 13.08
C ASN A 900 25.97 1.71 14.58
N THR A 901 24.95 1.46 15.43
CA THR A 901 25.02 1.80 16.86
C THR A 901 24.47 0.68 17.72
N THR A 902 25.35 -0.04 18.42
CA THR A 902 25.00 -1.09 19.41
C THR A 902 24.13 -0.56 20.57
N ASN A 903 24.02 0.76 20.72
CA ASN A 903 23.03 1.42 21.54
C ASN A 903 22.51 2.67 20.82
N PHE A 904 21.32 2.59 20.21
CA PHE A 904 20.64 3.70 19.53
C PHE A 904 20.36 4.92 20.44
N LEU A 905 20.30 4.70 21.76
CA LEU A 905 20.15 5.75 22.77
C LEU A 905 21.47 6.50 23.03
N ALA A 906 22.62 5.92 22.69
CA ALA A 906 23.93 6.49 23.02
C ALA A 906 24.14 7.90 22.42
N PRO A 907 24.93 8.79 23.07
CA PRO A 907 25.17 10.15 22.58
C PRO A 907 25.87 10.23 21.22
N ASP A 908 26.64 9.21 20.85
CA ASP A 908 27.46 9.13 19.64
C ASP A 908 26.74 8.48 18.43
N ALA A 909 25.49 8.05 18.59
CA ALA A 909 24.69 7.41 17.55
C ALA A 909 24.63 8.25 16.26
N LYS A 910 25.31 7.78 15.19
CA LYS A 910 25.51 8.56 13.96
C LYS A 910 24.25 8.52 13.07
N PRO A 911 23.65 9.67 12.73
CA PRO A 911 22.50 9.72 11.84
C PRO A 911 22.91 9.52 10.38
N GLU A 912 22.06 8.84 9.63
CA GLU A 912 22.15 8.66 8.18
C GLU A 912 21.32 9.73 7.46
N ASN A 913 21.71 10.00 6.21
CA ASN A 913 21.00 10.94 5.34
C ASN A 913 20.62 10.23 4.04
N ALA A 914 19.43 10.50 3.53
CA ALA A 914 18.91 9.96 2.28
C ALA A 914 18.12 11.02 1.50
N ILE A 915 18.16 10.93 0.17
CA ILE A 915 17.42 11.79 -0.75
C ILE A 915 16.56 10.91 -1.64
N PHE A 916 15.27 11.24 -1.71
CA PHE A 916 14.28 10.59 -2.55
C PHE A 916 13.73 11.59 -3.56
N VAL A 917 13.55 11.15 -4.79
CA VAL A 917 12.96 11.91 -5.89
C VAL A 917 11.91 11.02 -6.54
N GLN A 918 10.69 11.53 -6.70
CA GLN A 918 9.58 10.83 -7.36
C GLN A 918 8.99 11.74 -8.45
N LEU A 919 8.73 11.16 -9.63
CA LEU A 919 8.00 11.81 -10.72
C LEU A 919 6.82 10.92 -11.12
N GLU A 920 5.62 11.39 -10.81
CA GLU A 920 4.36 10.73 -11.13
C GLU A 920 3.71 11.42 -12.32
N LEU A 921 3.51 10.67 -13.41
CA LEU A 921 2.75 11.12 -14.57
C LEU A 921 1.32 10.58 -14.43
N LYS A 922 0.40 11.48 -14.11
CA LYS A 922 -0.97 11.14 -13.70
C LYS A 922 -1.73 10.52 -14.86
N GLY A 923 -2.28 9.32 -14.64
CA GLY A 923 -2.92 8.51 -15.67
C GLY A 923 -1.95 7.69 -16.53
N LEU A 924 -0.65 7.67 -16.19
CA LEU A 924 0.34 6.81 -16.84
C LEU A 924 1.08 5.93 -15.82
N THR A 925 2.00 6.48 -15.02
CA THR A 925 2.76 5.71 -14.02
C THR A 925 3.55 6.61 -13.05
N SER A 926 4.18 6.01 -12.03
CA SER A 926 4.99 6.73 -11.03
C SER A 926 6.43 6.21 -10.98
N PHE A 927 7.39 7.10 -11.24
CA PHE A 927 8.83 6.81 -11.28
C PHE A 927 9.54 7.26 -10.00
N GLY A 928 10.59 6.55 -9.60
CA GLY A 928 11.26 6.74 -8.32
C GLY A 928 10.62 5.92 -7.20
N ASN A 929 11.14 6.03 -5.97
CA ASN A 929 10.54 5.30 -4.84
C ASN A 929 9.21 5.94 -4.43
N SER A 930 8.14 5.14 -4.35
CA SER A 930 6.84 5.59 -3.82
C SER A 930 6.99 6.07 -2.37
N VAL A 931 6.69 7.34 -2.11
CA VAL A 931 6.77 7.93 -0.77
C VAL A 931 5.41 7.98 -0.07
N ASP A 932 4.32 7.59 -0.72
CA ASP A 932 2.96 7.79 -0.17
C ASP A 932 2.72 7.00 1.11
N GLN A 933 3.18 5.74 1.20
CA GLN A 933 3.14 4.95 2.45
C GLN A 933 4.02 5.58 3.55
N PHE A 934 5.17 6.15 3.17
CA PHE A 934 6.06 6.87 4.10
C PHE A 934 5.40 8.14 4.64
N LEU A 935 4.76 8.94 3.77
CA LEU A 935 4.04 10.15 4.14
C LEU A 935 2.79 9.83 4.98
N GLN A 936 1.99 8.80 4.63
CA GLN A 936 0.88 8.33 5.46
C GLN A 936 1.33 7.96 6.89
N THR A 937 2.47 7.28 7.01
CA THR A 937 3.02 6.82 8.30
C THR A 937 3.58 7.98 9.14
N ASN A 938 4.11 9.03 8.49
CA ASN A 938 4.80 10.14 9.15
C ASN A 938 3.98 11.41 9.31
N LEU A 939 2.97 11.63 8.46
CA LEU A 939 2.07 12.77 8.45
C LEU A 939 0.64 12.25 8.68
N PRO A 940 0.18 12.08 9.93
CA PRO A 940 -1.10 11.42 10.22
C PRO A 940 -2.27 12.04 9.46
N GLY A 941 -3.07 11.23 8.75
CA GLY A 941 -4.18 11.74 7.93
C GLY A 941 -3.74 12.47 6.65
N PHE A 942 -2.49 12.31 6.21
CA PHE A 942 -2.13 12.45 4.81
C PHE A 942 -2.80 11.34 4.00
N HIS A 943 -3.43 11.70 2.90
CA HIS A 943 -4.00 10.76 1.94
C HIS A 943 -3.45 11.06 0.53
N PRO A 944 -2.92 10.07 -0.19
CA PRO A 944 -2.44 10.27 -1.56
C PRO A 944 -3.61 10.57 -2.49
N ALA A 945 -3.45 11.53 -3.41
CA ALA A 945 -4.56 11.93 -4.28
C ALA A 945 -4.81 10.89 -5.38
N LYS A 946 -5.86 10.08 -5.21
CA LYS A 946 -6.36 9.11 -6.20
C LYS A 946 -7.16 9.81 -7.29
N TYR A 947 -6.49 10.24 -8.36
CA TYR A 947 -7.16 10.97 -9.46
C TYR A 947 -8.13 10.08 -10.28
N PHE A 948 -7.79 8.80 -10.52
CA PHE A 948 -8.48 7.93 -11.48
C PHE A 948 -9.20 6.70 -10.87
N GLU A 949 -9.31 6.60 -9.54
CA GLU A 949 -10.22 5.62 -8.91
C GLU A 949 -11.58 6.27 -8.66
N ASP A 950 -12.65 5.53 -8.90
CA ASP A 950 -14.05 6.01 -8.98
C ASP A 950 -14.90 5.64 -7.74
#